data_AF-A0A818RG82-F1
#
_entry.id   AF-A0A818RG82-F1
#
_cell.length_a   1.000
_cell.length_b   1.000
_cell.length_c   1.000
_cell.angle_alpha   90.00
_cell.angle_beta   90.00
_cell.angle_gamma   90.00
#
_symmetry.space_group_name_H-M   'P 1'
#
loop_
_entity.id
_entity.type
_entity.pdbx_description
1 polymer ?
#
loop_
_entity_poly.entity_id
_entity_poly.type
_entity_poly.pdbx_seq_one_letter_code
_entity_poly.pdbx_strand_id
1 'polypeptide(L)'
;MDTDSDRMLTTINENNSSDHIVENKRRRKKCHGNRKVQRFRKKCRARGMKLHNIEKKIKQKFVDSRTNQTKSMVNNNDSIDNRPKTIITLKQHVNKESNISNKRKREPVRSLSQISISQPISKKVKKKQNIIRTTIPNSDKVYRVASYLKRLPRLLIQALGRQLDQPLKTKLEHRFIYSRLKLLDLQYCLNIHESLWHSYFDLGCEQQQWPDDFYKIAKTHDPQLCQQFVQEYLTHIQNQLEQCSTNLHLQVLTCPETLNMTLLDQYLKEYICSQQKRFIRKIHHQLKQFKDTIHEKRLHHILFGNNLTSDQKEAIHRIIHIRETELQIRKELLMFEERILSKLLPVTFDRFDPLIGSDFYTPTLDDHHSFNYKLKRSKILQEMKRTCLNIIMESYEVKMKECNRQYQEELKQLEYDISTHQHDVRVLFRTVQAYIKHRTMQMKKDIFEQMNTFHGKLTRHRQRCKKVKETIGVSPEVIFNVNDHSLAMIEHEYLSRNGNYIRPNRTALRSYKERTKIIQQQHEIMVNRTKLQLSQKCHIHAKSIIFKQFSERLLACLMFHYMNPLPFIEHVCAQRDLKTMKSIRRKLKKNQLLLRETDKGGNLYVGHINEFDEKSAEYRKKTGAYEELSSSPIEDILSKVTRLLNDLHVKTKQLSLQQYKKMIPNRLTVELAYMYYNPKTHKNPITLRPIMNTIHAATTGISRFLDQSIRPLFDMHAQPRPIIDGGHLLRQLEQYVHDGHLKPTTLFCTADITNLYTMLPQDESLDILEEFLREHNYEQIQGISIGVIRQLAHLVLKETAFVDGNKFYRQIIGGAMGSPFTLTLANIFMWKWEKNAICSALESHEIYGRYIDDIFFTFNGPKPKIQRIIEKANEFHPNIKLEANIGSCVSVLDLLIENRNGVLFTSLYHKPAAEPCVVPFISDHARHVFSNIIKASLLRAVRYSSTLDIFEKERRTIRLMLLYNGYPSRYIDKNFRKFFTISISQISMIPFMNNEDQFLTMKRKLLAQPSVKERQTQDRIDKATTEKDINYNNIEERKTNITIVSKQSKPNKHTHTIFLHYTHEKRLSNLKRDIHKIYSELFQGTPAMKMRLIVGHRNHRNIGNELHLCTSAPPHLKG
;
A
#
# COMPACT_ATOMS: atom_id res chain seq x y z
N MET A 1 62.95 16.14 9.37
CA MET A 1 61.73 16.73 9.97
C MET A 1 60.72 15.60 10.18
N ASP A 2 60.98 14.59 11.01
CA ASP A 2 61.43 14.55 12.44
C ASP A 2 60.20 14.43 13.35
N THR A 3 60.09 13.46 14.28
CA THR A 3 61.07 12.44 14.73
C THR A 3 60.39 11.12 15.13
N ASP A 4 61.25 10.12 15.27
CA ASP A 4 61.24 8.89 16.08
C ASP A 4 60.48 8.97 17.45
N SER A 5 60.23 7.90 18.22
CA SER A 5 61.07 6.70 18.39
C SER A 5 60.38 5.44 18.97
N ASP A 6 60.92 4.27 18.56
CA ASP A 6 61.08 2.99 19.30
C ASP A 6 59.86 2.24 19.89
N ARG A 7 59.70 0.90 19.81
CA ARG A 7 60.56 -0.33 19.77
C ARG A 7 60.82 -0.97 21.15
N MET A 8 60.48 -2.28 21.23
CA MET A 8 61.26 -3.44 21.74
C MET A 8 60.32 -4.52 22.34
N LEU A 9 60.30 -5.76 21.80
CA LEU A 9 60.92 -7.01 22.32
C LEU A 9 60.13 -7.67 23.50
N THR A 10 60.03 -9.00 23.71
CA THR A 10 60.54 -10.19 22.99
C THR A 10 59.79 -11.52 23.36
N THR A 11 59.73 -12.45 22.38
CA THR A 11 59.83 -13.94 22.47
C THR A 11 58.89 -14.88 23.29
N ILE A 12 58.45 -15.94 22.58
CA ILE A 12 58.46 -17.39 22.95
C ILE A 12 57.48 -17.89 24.03
N ASN A 13 56.52 -18.74 23.61
CA ASN A 13 56.64 -20.19 23.83
C ASN A 13 55.78 -21.05 22.88
N GLU A 14 56.21 -22.27 22.60
CA GLU A 14 55.52 -23.24 21.73
C GLU A 14 54.97 -24.46 22.50
N ASN A 15 54.09 -25.22 21.83
CA ASN A 15 53.55 -26.56 22.12
C ASN A 15 52.12 -26.67 22.67
N ASN A 16 51.21 -27.16 21.81
CA ASN A 16 50.50 -28.43 22.01
C ASN A 16 49.55 -28.73 20.82
N SER A 17 49.90 -29.72 19.98
CA SER A 17 49.12 -30.04 18.77
C SER A 17 48.94 -31.55 18.53
N SER A 18 48.05 -32.19 19.30
CA SER A 18 47.79 -33.64 19.23
C SER A 18 46.28 -33.98 19.13
N ASP A 19 45.42 -33.42 19.98
CA ASP A 19 44.02 -33.85 20.14
C ASP A 19 43.11 -33.63 18.91
N HIS A 20 43.31 -32.55 18.15
CA HIS A 20 42.39 -32.15 17.08
C HIS A 20 42.29 -33.15 15.90
N ILE A 21 43.23 -34.08 15.77
CA ILE A 21 43.23 -35.08 14.69
C ILE A 21 42.28 -36.26 15.01
N VAL A 22 42.15 -36.64 16.29
CA VAL A 22 41.31 -37.78 16.72
C VAL A 22 39.82 -37.44 16.59
N GLU A 23 39.40 -36.25 17.03
CA GLU A 23 38.00 -35.84 17.00
C GLU A 23 37.47 -35.71 15.57
N ASN A 24 38.30 -35.21 14.64
CA ASN A 24 37.95 -35.08 13.23
C ASN A 24 37.71 -36.44 12.54
N LYS A 25 38.49 -37.48 12.88
CA LYS A 25 38.24 -38.86 12.39
C LYS A 25 36.89 -39.40 12.92
N ARG A 26 36.52 -39.13 14.19
CA ARG A 26 35.20 -39.49 14.76
C ARG A 26 34.04 -38.74 14.08
N ARG A 27 34.16 -37.42 13.86
CA ARG A 27 33.14 -36.60 13.16
C ARG A 27 32.92 -37.07 11.71
N ARG A 28 33.99 -37.36 10.94
CA ARG A 28 33.88 -37.83 9.53
C ARG A 28 33.10 -39.15 9.39
N LYS A 29 33.28 -40.14 10.28
CA LYS A 29 32.49 -41.39 10.24
C LYS A 29 30.98 -41.15 10.49
N LYS A 30 30.59 -40.32 11.48
CA LYS A 30 29.18 -39.95 11.74
C LYS A 30 28.51 -39.27 10.53
N CYS A 31 29.21 -38.40 9.80
CA CYS A 31 28.67 -37.74 8.61
C CYS A 31 28.37 -38.71 7.44
N HIS A 32 29.16 -39.77 7.28
CA HIS A 32 29.02 -40.68 6.14
C HIS A 32 27.78 -41.59 6.24
N GLY A 33 27.45 -42.07 7.45
CA GLY A 33 26.22 -42.84 7.71
C GLY A 33 24.95 -42.04 7.39
N ASN A 34 24.87 -40.79 7.87
CA ASN A 34 23.74 -39.90 7.60
C ASN A 34 23.51 -39.64 6.10
N ARG A 35 24.58 -39.53 5.30
CA ARG A 35 24.47 -39.39 3.83
C ARG A 35 23.90 -40.65 3.16
N LYS A 36 24.27 -41.86 3.61
CA LYS A 36 23.66 -43.12 3.11
C LYS A 36 22.16 -43.20 3.45
N VAL A 37 21.77 -42.89 4.69
CA VAL A 37 20.35 -42.88 5.12
C VAL A 37 19.52 -41.83 4.36
N GLN A 38 20.05 -40.62 4.12
CA GLN A 38 19.35 -39.62 3.30
C GLN A 38 19.20 -40.05 1.84
N ARG A 39 20.20 -40.68 1.23
CA ARG A 39 20.10 -41.24 -0.14
C ARG A 39 19.04 -42.34 -0.20
N PHE A 40 18.97 -43.24 0.78
CA PHE A 40 17.93 -44.27 0.86
C PHE A 40 16.52 -43.68 1.05
N ARG A 41 16.34 -42.74 2.00
CA ARG A 41 15.08 -42.01 2.20
C ARG A 41 14.63 -41.27 0.92
N LYS A 42 15.54 -40.69 0.13
CA LYS A 42 15.22 -40.15 -1.21
C LYS A 42 14.78 -41.24 -2.20
N LYS A 43 15.52 -42.35 -2.31
CA LYS A 43 15.21 -43.44 -3.28
C LYS A 43 13.87 -44.15 -2.97
N CYS A 44 13.51 -44.30 -1.69
CA CYS A 44 12.20 -44.83 -1.28
C CYS A 44 11.05 -43.83 -1.50
N ARG A 45 11.24 -42.52 -1.22
CA ARG A 45 10.23 -41.49 -1.53
C ARG A 45 9.99 -41.33 -3.03
N ALA A 46 11.03 -41.49 -3.86
CA ALA A 46 10.91 -41.53 -5.31
C ALA A 46 10.13 -42.77 -5.84
N ARG A 47 9.98 -43.81 -5.01
CA ARG A 47 9.16 -45.01 -5.26
C ARG A 47 7.83 -45.00 -4.49
N GLY A 48 7.34 -43.83 -4.07
CA GLY A 48 5.98 -43.65 -3.52
C GLY A 48 5.71 -44.24 -2.13
N MET A 49 6.70 -44.81 -1.43
CA MET A 49 6.48 -45.44 -0.12
C MET A 49 5.97 -44.45 0.95
N LYS A 50 4.89 -44.82 1.65
CA LYS A 50 4.39 -44.10 2.85
C LYS A 50 5.46 -44.07 3.95
N LEU A 51 5.55 -42.94 4.68
CA LEU A 51 6.69 -42.64 5.57
C LEU A 51 6.92 -43.70 6.67
N HIS A 52 5.84 -44.16 7.32
CA HIS A 52 5.91 -45.19 8.37
C HIS A 52 6.61 -46.48 7.87
N ASN A 53 6.34 -46.92 6.64
CA ASN A 53 6.95 -48.13 6.07
C ASN A 53 8.42 -47.91 5.66
N ILE A 54 8.82 -46.67 5.34
CA ILE A 54 10.23 -46.30 5.18
C ILE A 54 10.95 -46.42 6.52
N GLU A 55 10.32 -46.00 7.62
CA GLU A 55 10.92 -46.02 8.94
C GLU A 55 10.93 -47.41 9.58
N LYS A 56 9.91 -48.25 9.33
CA LYS A 56 9.93 -49.68 9.66
C LYS A 56 11.10 -50.40 8.95
N LYS A 57 11.28 -50.18 7.63
CA LYS A 57 12.43 -50.76 6.89
C LYS A 57 13.80 -50.15 7.24
N ILE A 58 13.86 -48.92 7.77
CA ILE A 58 15.10 -48.35 8.31
C ILE A 58 15.42 -48.94 9.69
N LYS A 59 14.42 -49.15 10.56
CA LYS A 59 14.61 -49.84 11.84
C LYS A 59 15.08 -51.27 11.63
N GLN A 60 14.44 -52.03 10.71
CA GLN A 60 14.87 -53.38 10.32
C GLN A 60 16.36 -53.38 9.96
N LYS A 61 16.76 -52.58 8.95
CA LYS A 61 18.16 -52.48 8.50
C LYS A 61 19.17 -51.96 9.54
N PHE A 62 18.73 -51.42 10.67
CA PHE A 62 19.59 -51.05 11.79
C PHE A 62 19.70 -52.16 12.84
N VAL A 63 18.68 -53.02 12.98
CA VAL A 63 18.73 -54.27 13.75
C VAL A 63 19.60 -55.29 13.01
N ASP A 64 19.34 -55.51 11.71
CA ASP A 64 20.11 -56.38 10.82
C ASP A 64 21.61 -55.98 10.75
N SER A 65 21.95 -54.73 11.07
CA SER A 65 23.34 -54.24 11.11
C SER A 65 24.01 -54.33 12.49
N ARG A 66 23.30 -54.78 13.53
CA ARG A 66 23.84 -54.98 14.88
C ARG A 66 24.07 -56.47 15.20
N THR A 67 23.32 -57.37 14.58
CA THR A 67 23.52 -58.83 14.71
C THR A 67 24.75 -59.35 13.97
N ASN A 68 25.25 -58.63 12.97
CA ASN A 68 26.45 -58.99 12.19
C ASN A 68 27.73 -58.27 12.65
N GLN A 69 27.89 -58.04 13.96
CA GLN A 69 29.12 -57.46 14.51
C GLN A 69 29.74 -58.24 15.69
N THR A 70 29.30 -59.49 15.90
CA THR A 70 29.83 -60.43 16.90
C THR A 70 29.95 -61.84 16.32
N LYS A 71 30.94 -62.07 15.44
CA LYS A 71 31.50 -63.40 15.12
C LYS A 71 32.87 -63.27 14.43
N SER A 72 33.72 -64.28 14.65
CA SER A 72 35.04 -64.54 14.04
C SER A 72 36.06 -63.38 13.98
N MET A 73 37.01 -63.40 14.94
CA MET A 73 38.44 -63.42 14.56
C MET A 73 38.82 -64.85 14.10
N VAL A 74 40.10 -65.06 13.76
CA VAL A 74 40.80 -66.33 13.41
C VAL A 74 41.11 -66.55 11.91
N ASN A 75 42.42 -66.70 11.66
CA ASN A 75 43.18 -67.31 10.56
C ASN A 75 43.03 -66.85 9.09
N ASN A 76 44.09 -66.17 8.62
CA ASN A 76 45.10 -66.66 7.66
C ASN A 76 44.72 -67.36 6.34
N ASN A 77 45.36 -66.83 5.28
CA ASN A 77 46.05 -67.52 4.16
C ASN A 77 45.26 -68.23 3.03
N ASP A 78 45.70 -67.87 1.80
CA ASP A 78 45.96 -68.68 0.60
C ASP A 78 44.80 -69.49 -0.03
N SER A 79 44.45 -69.26 -1.31
CA SER A 79 45.03 -69.84 -2.55
C SER A 79 44.64 -71.33 -2.76
N ILE A 80 44.32 -71.84 -3.96
CA ILE A 80 44.41 -71.30 -5.33
C ILE A 80 43.33 -71.98 -6.24
N ASP A 81 43.41 -71.81 -7.57
CA ASP A 81 42.64 -72.43 -8.68
C ASP A 81 41.99 -73.84 -8.46
N ASN A 82 40.92 -74.27 -9.16
CA ASN A 82 40.90 -74.47 -10.63
C ASN A 82 39.50 -74.82 -11.24
N ARG A 83 39.14 -74.15 -12.35
CA ARG A 83 38.55 -74.72 -13.61
C ARG A 83 37.16 -75.45 -13.55
N PRO A 84 36.56 -75.87 -14.70
CA PRO A 84 36.21 -75.02 -15.86
C PRO A 84 34.87 -75.40 -16.58
N LYS A 85 34.61 -74.76 -17.75
CA LYS A 85 33.73 -75.22 -18.87
C LYS A 85 32.19 -75.21 -18.64
N THR A 86 31.29 -74.91 -19.61
CA THR A 86 31.38 -74.41 -21.02
C THR A 86 30.01 -73.95 -21.56
N ILE A 87 29.97 -73.05 -22.59
CA ILE A 87 29.01 -73.05 -23.76
C ILE A 87 27.53 -72.64 -23.47
N ILE A 88 26.75 -71.90 -24.31
CA ILE A 88 26.92 -71.32 -25.68
C ILE A 88 26.03 -70.06 -25.96
N THR A 89 26.55 -69.06 -26.70
CA THR A 89 25.82 -67.99 -27.49
C THR A 89 24.81 -67.01 -26.78
N LEU A 90 24.33 -65.90 -27.39
CA LEU A 90 24.41 -65.41 -28.78
C LEU A 90 24.50 -63.86 -28.94
N LYS A 91 25.60 -63.42 -29.58
CA LYS A 91 25.92 -62.15 -30.30
C LYS A 91 25.66 -60.75 -29.69
N GLN A 92 26.71 -59.93 -29.76
CA GLN A 92 26.72 -58.46 -29.72
C GLN A 92 27.32 -57.88 -31.03
N HIS A 93 27.29 -56.54 -31.13
CA HIS A 93 28.31 -55.65 -31.74
C HIS A 93 28.62 -55.66 -33.26
N VAL A 94 28.59 -54.45 -33.84
CA VAL A 94 29.64 -53.72 -34.59
C VAL A 94 29.23 -52.21 -34.54
N ASN A 95 30.06 -51.20 -34.16
CA ASN A 95 31.28 -50.61 -34.77
C ASN A 95 31.00 -49.91 -36.12
N LYS A 96 31.59 -48.80 -36.62
CA LYS A 96 32.71 -47.82 -36.37
C LYS A 96 32.18 -46.43 -36.89
N GLU A 97 32.82 -45.27 -37.14
CA GLU A 97 33.98 -44.39 -36.76
C GLU A 97 33.79 -43.05 -37.57
N SER A 98 34.57 -41.95 -37.53
CA SER A 98 35.38 -41.21 -36.52
C SER A 98 35.75 -39.81 -37.08
N ASN A 99 36.30 -38.88 -36.26
CA ASN A 99 37.10 -37.69 -36.69
C ASN A 99 36.39 -36.59 -37.55
N ILE A 100 36.87 -35.35 -37.76
CA ILE A 100 37.87 -34.46 -37.11
C ILE A 100 37.41 -32.97 -37.26
N SER A 101 38.16 -31.98 -36.77
CA SER A 101 37.82 -30.53 -36.77
C SER A 101 38.10 -29.76 -38.08
N ASN A 102 37.36 -28.65 -38.35
CA ASN A 102 37.89 -27.26 -38.31
C ASN A 102 36.85 -26.14 -38.59
N LYS A 103 37.28 -24.86 -38.69
CA LYS A 103 36.45 -23.63 -38.80
C LYS A 103 36.37 -23.01 -40.23
N ARG A 104 35.31 -22.19 -40.43
CA ARG A 104 35.16 -20.93 -41.24
C ARG A 104 34.33 -20.93 -42.55
N LYS A 105 33.36 -20.00 -42.55
CA LYS A 105 32.94 -19.05 -43.62
C LYS A 105 32.08 -19.48 -44.83
N ARG A 106 31.15 -18.55 -45.15
CA ARG A 106 30.49 -18.19 -46.43
C ARG A 106 29.27 -18.99 -46.92
N GLU A 107 28.37 -18.21 -47.52
CA GLU A 107 27.23 -18.54 -48.41
C GLU A 107 27.77 -18.80 -49.85
N PRO A 108 26.99 -19.20 -50.91
CA PRO A 108 25.53 -19.00 -51.10
C PRO A 108 24.72 -20.04 -51.94
N VAL A 109 23.40 -19.79 -52.05
CA VAL A 109 22.51 -19.89 -53.25
C VAL A 109 22.53 -21.13 -54.19
N ARG A 110 21.32 -21.74 -54.38
CA ARG A 110 20.86 -22.64 -55.50
C ARG A 110 21.57 -24.03 -55.61
N SER A 111 21.06 -25.06 -56.31
CA SER A 111 19.71 -25.48 -56.78
C SER A 111 19.77 -26.90 -57.40
N LEU A 112 18.62 -27.51 -57.79
CA LEU A 112 18.48 -28.75 -58.63
C LEU A 112 18.88 -30.06 -57.88
N SER A 113 18.11 -31.17 -57.85
CA SER A 113 17.39 -32.02 -58.84
C SER A 113 18.31 -33.04 -59.55
N GLN A 114 17.91 -34.25 -59.98
CA GLN A 114 16.64 -35.05 -59.92
C GLN A 114 16.97 -36.45 -59.28
N ILE A 115 16.20 -37.55 -59.25
CA ILE A 115 15.47 -38.38 -60.26
C ILE A 115 14.53 -39.31 -59.44
N SER A 116 13.19 -39.24 -59.49
CA SER A 116 12.23 -39.86 -60.44
C SER A 116 12.40 -41.39 -60.61
N ILE A 117 11.37 -42.24 -60.66
CA ILE A 117 10.12 -42.29 -61.46
C ILE A 117 9.05 -43.02 -60.59
N SER A 118 7.71 -42.90 -60.71
CA SER A 118 6.77 -42.25 -61.64
C SER A 118 5.73 -41.39 -60.84
N GLN A 119 4.65 -40.74 -61.32
CA GLN A 119 3.93 -40.60 -62.62
C GLN A 119 2.98 -41.74 -63.06
N PRO A 120 1.97 -41.47 -63.92
CA PRO A 120 1.25 -40.22 -64.18
C PRO A 120 0.11 -40.07 -63.12
N ILE A 121 -1.09 -39.48 -63.24
CA ILE A 121 -1.89 -38.72 -64.24
C ILE A 121 -2.49 -37.53 -63.42
N SER A 122 -2.60 -36.24 -63.80
CA SER A 122 -2.59 -35.42 -65.03
C SER A 122 -3.96 -34.75 -65.34
N LYS A 123 -4.02 -33.42 -65.12
CA LYS A 123 -4.67 -32.36 -65.96
C LYS A 123 -4.46 -31.01 -65.22
N LYS A 124 -3.73 -30.01 -65.74
CA LYS A 124 -3.87 -29.15 -66.95
C LYS A 124 -4.89 -27.99 -66.83
N VAL A 125 -4.37 -26.82 -66.47
CA VAL A 125 -4.49 -25.50 -67.15
C VAL A 125 -5.73 -25.22 -68.02
N LYS A 126 -6.46 -24.12 -67.73
CA LYS A 126 -6.78 -23.04 -68.71
C LYS A 126 -7.33 -21.76 -68.05
N LYS A 127 -7.33 -20.65 -68.83
CA LYS A 127 -7.95 -19.34 -68.51
C LYS A 127 -9.44 -19.32 -68.89
N LYS A 128 -10.19 -18.40 -68.27
CA LYS A 128 -11.47 -17.78 -68.69
C LYS A 128 -12.46 -18.62 -69.53
N GLN A 129 -13.61 -18.91 -68.94
CA GLN A 129 -14.92 -18.69 -69.57
C GLN A 129 -15.89 -18.16 -68.51
N ASN A 130 -16.81 -17.27 -68.88
CA ASN A 130 -17.83 -16.77 -67.97
C ASN A 130 -19.00 -17.75 -67.95
N ILE A 131 -19.31 -18.32 -66.79
CA ILE A 131 -20.63 -18.93 -66.52
C ILE A 131 -21.08 -18.42 -65.15
N ILE A 132 -22.26 -17.78 -65.12
CA ILE A 132 -22.86 -17.28 -63.89
C ILE A 132 -23.50 -18.47 -63.16
N ARG A 133 -22.89 -18.91 -62.04
CA ARG A 133 -23.56 -19.74 -61.03
C ARG A 133 -23.21 -19.25 -59.64
N THR A 134 -24.24 -19.01 -58.84
CA THR A 134 -24.20 -18.54 -57.45
C THR A 134 -23.67 -19.65 -56.54
N THR A 135 -22.39 -19.55 -56.14
CA THR A 135 -21.80 -20.46 -55.14
C THR A 135 -21.58 -19.73 -53.82
N ILE A 136 -22.29 -20.17 -52.79
CA ILE A 136 -22.14 -19.69 -51.41
C ILE A 136 -20.71 -19.98 -50.91
N PRO A 137 -20.04 -19.05 -50.21
CA PRO A 137 -18.67 -19.27 -49.75
C PRO A 137 -18.58 -20.32 -48.62
N ASN A 138 -17.67 -21.30 -48.77
CA ASN A 138 -17.45 -22.40 -47.81
C ASN A 138 -17.46 -21.95 -46.33
N SER A 139 -18.45 -22.45 -45.59
CA SER A 139 -18.71 -22.16 -44.17
C SER A 139 -17.52 -22.43 -43.24
N ASP A 140 -16.68 -23.44 -43.55
CA ASP A 140 -15.42 -23.76 -42.86
C ASP A 140 -14.44 -22.56 -42.73
N LYS A 141 -14.52 -21.56 -43.63
CA LYS A 141 -13.69 -20.35 -43.52
C LYS A 141 -14.24 -19.37 -42.48
N VAL A 142 -15.56 -19.32 -42.31
CA VAL A 142 -16.27 -18.42 -41.39
C VAL A 142 -15.97 -18.80 -39.93
N TYR A 143 -16.07 -20.10 -39.58
CA TYR A 143 -15.84 -20.56 -38.21
C TYR A 143 -14.41 -21.06 -37.94
N ARG A 144 -13.42 -20.16 -38.08
CA ARG A 144 -12.12 -20.41 -37.45
C ARG A 144 -12.26 -20.36 -35.92
N VAL A 145 -12.46 -21.52 -35.29
CA VAL A 145 -12.29 -21.75 -33.83
C VAL A 145 -11.13 -20.90 -33.34
N ALA A 146 -11.47 -19.86 -32.57
CA ALA A 146 -10.61 -18.69 -32.45
C ALA A 146 -9.24 -19.07 -31.87
N SER A 147 -8.18 -18.39 -32.30
CA SER A 147 -6.80 -18.80 -32.03
C SER A 147 -6.42 -18.88 -30.54
N TYR A 148 -7.25 -18.32 -29.65
CA TYR A 148 -7.14 -18.45 -28.20
C TYR A 148 -7.64 -19.80 -27.65
N LEU A 149 -8.56 -20.51 -28.32
CA LEU A 149 -8.98 -21.86 -27.93
C LEU A 149 -7.96 -22.92 -28.36
N LYS A 150 -7.31 -22.74 -29.51
CA LYS A 150 -6.35 -23.72 -30.09
C LYS A 150 -5.18 -24.10 -29.17
N ARG A 151 -4.95 -23.38 -28.06
CA ARG A 151 -4.12 -23.82 -26.92
C ARG A 151 -4.74 -23.31 -25.62
N LEU A 152 -5.17 -24.20 -24.73
CA LEU A 152 -5.52 -23.81 -23.35
C LEU A 152 -4.35 -23.03 -22.71
N PRO A 153 -4.61 -21.90 -22.02
CA PRO A 153 -3.58 -21.24 -21.25
C PRO A 153 -2.99 -22.18 -20.21
N ARG A 154 -1.66 -22.38 -20.21
CA ARG A 154 -0.94 -23.23 -19.23
C ARG A 154 -1.25 -22.86 -17.77
N LEU A 155 -1.65 -21.61 -17.53
CA LEU A 155 -2.08 -21.10 -16.22
C LEU A 155 -3.50 -21.56 -15.83
N LEU A 156 -4.43 -21.70 -16.78
CA LEU A 156 -5.80 -22.17 -16.54
C LEU A 156 -5.78 -23.63 -16.05
N ILE A 157 -5.05 -24.50 -16.75
CA ILE A 157 -4.83 -25.90 -16.36
C ILE A 157 -4.23 -25.98 -14.93
N GLN A 158 -3.26 -25.12 -14.61
CA GLN A 158 -2.63 -25.07 -13.28
C GLN A 158 -3.52 -24.49 -12.16
N ALA A 159 -4.67 -23.89 -12.48
CA ALA A 159 -5.64 -23.44 -11.49
C ALA A 159 -6.79 -24.43 -11.33
N LEU A 160 -7.34 -24.96 -12.43
CA LEU A 160 -8.29 -26.08 -12.39
C LEU A 160 -7.70 -27.24 -11.59
N GLY A 161 -6.47 -27.66 -11.91
CA GLY A 161 -5.70 -28.66 -11.16
C GLY A 161 -5.15 -28.21 -9.79
N ARG A 162 -5.77 -27.20 -9.17
CA ARG A 162 -5.57 -26.76 -7.77
C ARG A 162 -6.86 -26.34 -7.08
N GLN A 163 -7.93 -26.05 -7.82
CA GLN A 163 -9.27 -25.76 -7.29
C GLN A 163 -10.12 -27.04 -7.17
N LEU A 164 -9.77 -28.09 -7.94
CA LEU A 164 -10.25 -29.46 -7.77
C LEU A 164 -9.43 -30.26 -6.72
N ASP A 165 -8.51 -29.61 -6.00
CA ASP A 165 -7.43 -30.16 -5.13
C ASP A 165 -6.53 -31.27 -5.75
N GLN A 166 -6.81 -31.72 -6.96
CA GLN A 166 -6.07 -32.75 -7.70
C GLN A 166 -5.39 -32.15 -8.94
N PRO A 167 -4.07 -32.35 -9.15
CA PRO A 167 -3.38 -31.83 -10.32
C PRO A 167 -3.70 -32.63 -11.58
N LEU A 168 -4.31 -31.96 -12.55
CA LEU A 168 -4.48 -32.45 -13.92
C LEU A 168 -3.12 -32.88 -14.50
N LYS A 169 -3.06 -34.11 -15.03
CA LYS A 169 -1.84 -34.83 -15.40
C LYS A 169 -1.95 -35.57 -16.73
N THR A 170 -3.11 -36.13 -17.09
CA THR A 170 -3.20 -36.98 -18.29
C THR A 170 -3.48 -36.19 -19.56
N LYS A 171 -3.07 -36.75 -20.71
CA LYS A 171 -3.46 -36.22 -22.03
C LYS A 171 -4.97 -36.33 -22.25
N LEU A 172 -5.66 -37.25 -21.56
CA LEU A 172 -7.10 -37.46 -21.65
C LEU A 172 -7.87 -36.34 -20.95
N GLU A 173 -7.56 -36.03 -19.69
CA GLU A 173 -8.13 -34.86 -18.97
C GLU A 173 -7.99 -33.55 -19.77
N HIS A 174 -6.83 -33.34 -20.40
CA HIS A 174 -6.58 -32.17 -21.24
C HIS A 174 -7.42 -32.15 -22.53
N ARG A 175 -7.68 -33.32 -23.15
CA ARG A 175 -8.61 -33.44 -24.29
C ARG A 175 -10.05 -33.22 -23.85
N PHE A 176 -10.47 -33.85 -22.75
CA PHE A 176 -11.81 -33.72 -22.17
C PHE A 176 -12.17 -32.27 -21.89
N ILE A 177 -11.30 -31.53 -21.19
CA ILE A 177 -11.50 -30.11 -20.90
C ILE A 177 -11.51 -29.26 -22.19
N TYR A 178 -10.71 -29.61 -23.20
CA TYR A 178 -10.73 -28.93 -24.51
C TYR A 178 -12.05 -29.18 -25.26
N SER A 179 -12.56 -30.42 -25.28
CA SER A 179 -13.84 -30.78 -25.88
C SER A 179 -15.01 -30.09 -25.16
N ARG A 180 -15.02 -30.08 -23.82
CA ARG A 180 -16.03 -29.37 -23.03
C ARG A 180 -16.01 -27.86 -23.30
N LEU A 181 -14.82 -27.26 -23.43
CA LEU A 181 -14.67 -25.86 -23.83
C LEU A 181 -15.15 -25.59 -25.27
N LYS A 182 -14.85 -26.44 -26.27
CA LYS A 182 -15.35 -26.28 -27.65
C LYS A 182 -16.88 -26.34 -27.68
N LEU A 183 -17.48 -27.29 -26.97
CA LEU A 183 -18.94 -27.44 -26.87
C LEU A 183 -19.60 -26.23 -26.22
N LEU A 184 -19.08 -25.74 -25.09
CA LEU A 184 -19.62 -24.56 -24.41
C LEU A 184 -19.48 -23.26 -25.22
N ASP A 185 -18.42 -23.13 -26.03
CA ASP A 185 -18.23 -21.96 -26.93
C ASP A 185 -19.16 -22.04 -28.15
N LEU A 186 -19.29 -23.21 -28.77
CA LEU A 186 -20.25 -23.45 -29.88
C LEU A 186 -21.71 -23.24 -29.45
N GLN A 187 -22.10 -23.72 -28.27
CA GLN A 187 -23.48 -23.57 -27.79
C GLN A 187 -23.81 -22.09 -27.58
N TYR A 188 -22.86 -21.33 -27.01
CA TYR A 188 -23.01 -19.89 -26.88
C TYR A 188 -23.11 -19.19 -28.25
N CYS A 189 -22.32 -19.61 -29.24
CA CYS A 189 -22.43 -19.09 -30.60
C CYS A 189 -23.80 -19.35 -31.22
N LEU A 190 -24.38 -20.55 -31.04
CA LEU A 190 -25.73 -20.87 -31.50
C LEU A 190 -26.76 -19.92 -30.84
N ASN A 191 -26.87 -19.94 -29.51
CA ASN A 191 -27.83 -19.14 -28.76
C ASN A 191 -27.69 -17.62 -29.01
N ILE A 192 -26.47 -17.13 -29.30
CA ILE A 192 -26.23 -15.74 -29.68
C ILE A 192 -26.71 -15.47 -31.11
N HIS A 193 -26.34 -16.29 -32.10
CA HIS A 193 -26.76 -16.06 -33.49
C HIS A 193 -28.29 -16.22 -33.67
N GLU A 194 -28.90 -17.14 -32.93
CA GLU A 194 -30.34 -17.33 -32.80
C GLU A 194 -31.03 -16.10 -32.17
N SER A 195 -30.52 -15.59 -31.05
CA SER A 195 -31.01 -14.35 -30.43
C SER A 195 -30.84 -13.11 -31.31
N LEU A 196 -29.73 -13.02 -32.07
CA LEU A 196 -29.48 -11.97 -33.06
C LEU A 196 -30.41 -12.08 -34.29
N TRP A 197 -30.79 -13.30 -34.67
CA TRP A 197 -31.73 -13.58 -35.76
C TRP A 197 -33.17 -13.22 -35.38
N HIS A 198 -33.63 -13.53 -34.17
CA HIS A 198 -34.92 -13.01 -33.68
C HIS A 198 -34.90 -11.47 -33.61
N SER A 199 -33.80 -10.89 -33.13
CA SER A 199 -33.60 -9.42 -33.09
C SER A 199 -33.51 -8.75 -34.48
N TYR A 200 -33.40 -9.51 -35.57
CA TYR A 200 -33.26 -8.98 -36.94
C TYR A 200 -34.61 -8.58 -37.54
N PHE A 201 -35.69 -9.31 -37.23
CA PHE A 201 -37.05 -8.97 -37.67
C PHE A 201 -37.73 -7.93 -36.77
N ASP A 202 -37.55 -8.01 -35.44
CA ASP A 202 -38.28 -7.17 -34.48
C ASP A 202 -37.93 -5.66 -34.49
N LEU A 203 -36.81 -5.26 -35.11
CA LEU A 203 -36.23 -3.91 -34.93
C LEU A 203 -35.83 -3.15 -36.20
N GLY A 204 -35.97 -3.75 -37.38
CA GLY A 204 -35.57 -3.13 -38.65
C GLY A 204 -34.06 -3.12 -38.91
N CYS A 205 -33.67 -3.11 -40.19
CA CYS A 205 -32.36 -3.60 -40.65
C CYS A 205 -31.10 -2.74 -40.32
N GLU A 206 -31.21 -1.57 -39.70
CA GLU A 206 -30.16 -0.54 -39.83
C GLU A 206 -28.91 -0.66 -38.91
N GLN A 207 -28.92 -1.46 -37.84
CA GLN A 207 -28.06 -1.15 -36.68
C GLN A 207 -27.08 -2.21 -36.13
N GLN A 208 -26.80 -3.32 -36.83
CA GLN A 208 -25.79 -4.33 -36.43
C GLN A 208 -24.86 -4.81 -37.57
N GLN A 209 -23.75 -5.49 -37.21
CA GLN A 209 -22.71 -5.97 -38.13
C GLN A 209 -22.31 -7.42 -37.82
N TRP A 210 -22.01 -8.15 -38.90
CA TRP A 210 -21.79 -9.58 -38.94
C TRP A 210 -20.33 -9.92 -39.37
N PRO A 211 -19.90 -11.21 -39.40
CA PRO A 211 -18.57 -11.60 -39.89
C PRO A 211 -18.29 -11.16 -41.33
N ASP A 212 -17.01 -11.03 -41.71
CA ASP A 212 -16.58 -10.40 -42.97
C ASP A 212 -17.15 -11.05 -44.25
N ASP A 213 -17.48 -12.34 -44.23
CA ASP A 213 -18.13 -13.02 -45.37
C ASP A 213 -19.65 -12.79 -45.40
N PHE A 214 -20.30 -12.70 -44.24
CA PHE A 214 -21.71 -12.30 -44.11
C PHE A 214 -21.91 -10.85 -44.53
N TYR A 215 -20.95 -9.96 -44.22
CA TYR A 215 -20.94 -8.56 -44.65
C TYR A 215 -20.86 -8.37 -46.18
N LYS A 216 -20.43 -9.40 -46.93
CA LYS A 216 -20.46 -9.40 -48.41
C LYS A 216 -21.84 -9.77 -48.94
N ILE A 217 -22.53 -10.70 -48.27
CA ILE A 217 -23.88 -11.16 -48.65
C ILE A 217 -24.91 -10.10 -48.27
N ALA A 218 -24.84 -9.54 -47.05
CA ALA A 218 -25.67 -8.41 -46.64
C ALA A 218 -25.49 -7.13 -47.50
N LYS A 219 -24.47 -7.10 -48.38
CA LYS A 219 -24.24 -6.04 -49.37
C LYS A 219 -24.97 -6.23 -50.69
N THR A 220 -25.62 -7.37 -50.94
CA THR A 220 -26.45 -7.59 -52.15
C THR A 220 -27.86 -7.05 -52.01
N HIS A 221 -28.25 -6.59 -50.81
CA HIS A 221 -29.58 -6.07 -50.47
C HIS A 221 -30.75 -7.08 -50.67
N ASP A 222 -30.46 -8.36 -50.84
CA ASP A 222 -31.42 -9.45 -50.98
C ASP A 222 -31.75 -10.09 -49.60
N PRO A 223 -32.99 -9.96 -49.08
CA PRO A 223 -33.36 -10.55 -47.80
C PRO A 223 -33.46 -12.08 -47.81
N GLN A 224 -33.90 -12.69 -48.92
CA GLN A 224 -34.09 -14.14 -49.03
C GLN A 224 -32.75 -14.87 -49.09
N LEU A 225 -31.79 -14.34 -49.86
CA LEU A 225 -30.44 -14.89 -49.93
C LEU A 225 -29.71 -14.78 -48.58
N CYS A 226 -29.95 -13.71 -47.83
CA CYS A 226 -29.46 -13.57 -46.46
C CYS A 226 -30.10 -14.61 -45.51
N GLN A 227 -31.42 -14.80 -45.58
CA GLN A 227 -32.16 -15.78 -44.78
C GLN A 227 -31.67 -17.21 -45.03
N GLN A 228 -31.52 -17.61 -46.29
CA GLN A 228 -31.02 -18.95 -46.63
C GLN A 228 -29.60 -19.17 -46.09
N PHE A 229 -28.70 -18.19 -46.24
CA PHE A 229 -27.34 -18.29 -45.72
C PHE A 229 -27.29 -18.37 -44.18
N VAL A 230 -28.17 -17.65 -43.46
CA VAL A 230 -28.32 -17.79 -42.01
C VAL A 230 -28.75 -19.21 -41.65
N GLN A 231 -29.76 -19.75 -42.34
CA GLN A 231 -30.31 -21.08 -42.05
C GLN A 231 -29.25 -22.17 -42.23
N GLU A 232 -28.56 -22.19 -43.38
CA GLU A 232 -27.48 -23.14 -43.67
C GLU A 232 -26.31 -23.02 -42.67
N TYR A 233 -25.97 -21.80 -42.24
CA TYR A 233 -24.93 -21.55 -41.23
C TYR A 233 -25.33 -22.01 -39.83
N LEU A 234 -26.58 -21.80 -39.41
CA LEU A 234 -27.10 -22.29 -38.13
C LEU A 234 -27.13 -23.83 -38.11
N THR A 235 -27.62 -24.48 -39.17
CA THR A 235 -27.59 -25.95 -39.31
C THR A 235 -26.16 -26.49 -39.29
N HIS A 236 -25.20 -25.81 -39.92
CA HIS A 236 -23.78 -26.19 -39.83
C HIS A 236 -23.23 -26.10 -38.38
N ILE A 237 -23.63 -25.08 -37.60
CA ILE A 237 -23.27 -24.98 -36.18
C ILE A 237 -23.95 -26.06 -35.32
N GLN A 238 -25.21 -26.40 -35.59
CA GLN A 238 -25.93 -27.49 -34.93
C GLN A 238 -25.23 -28.84 -35.17
N ASN A 239 -24.89 -29.15 -36.42
CA ASN A 239 -24.14 -30.36 -36.77
C ASN A 239 -22.75 -30.41 -36.10
N GLN A 240 -22.06 -29.26 -36.00
CA GLN A 240 -20.81 -29.15 -35.23
C GLN A 240 -21.01 -29.32 -33.71
N LEU A 241 -22.15 -28.90 -33.17
CA LEU A 241 -22.52 -29.07 -31.76
C LEU A 241 -22.76 -30.53 -31.41
N GLU A 242 -23.59 -31.23 -32.19
CA GLU A 242 -23.86 -32.66 -32.03
C GLU A 242 -22.58 -33.47 -32.12
N GLN A 243 -21.78 -33.23 -33.16
CA GLN A 243 -20.48 -33.90 -33.32
C GLN A 243 -19.57 -33.66 -32.09
N CYS A 244 -19.60 -32.47 -31.47
CA CYS A 244 -18.85 -32.19 -30.24
C CYS A 244 -19.47 -32.83 -29.00
N SER A 245 -20.80 -32.96 -28.95
CA SER A 245 -21.55 -33.59 -27.86
C SER A 245 -21.27 -35.10 -27.83
N THR A 246 -21.39 -35.78 -28.95
CA THR A 246 -21.06 -37.21 -29.10
C THR A 246 -19.58 -37.47 -28.79
N ASN A 247 -18.67 -36.64 -29.31
CA ASN A 247 -17.23 -36.74 -28.96
C ASN A 247 -16.96 -36.50 -27.47
N LEU A 248 -17.74 -35.67 -26.79
CA LEU A 248 -17.62 -35.47 -25.35
C LEU A 248 -18.20 -36.65 -24.58
N HIS A 249 -19.35 -37.19 -24.98
CA HIS A 249 -20.01 -38.33 -24.33
C HIS A 249 -19.11 -39.58 -24.36
N LEU A 250 -18.46 -39.85 -25.50
CA LEU A 250 -17.44 -40.91 -25.63
C LEU A 250 -16.21 -40.67 -24.75
N GLN A 251 -15.88 -39.41 -24.45
CA GLN A 251 -14.80 -39.05 -23.51
C GLN A 251 -15.25 -39.04 -22.04
N VAL A 252 -16.53 -38.88 -21.72
CA VAL A 252 -17.08 -39.08 -20.35
C VAL A 252 -16.94 -40.56 -19.97
N LEU A 253 -17.33 -41.46 -20.88
CA LEU A 253 -17.22 -42.93 -20.70
C LEU A 253 -15.77 -43.43 -20.51
N THR A 254 -14.76 -42.58 -20.71
CA THR A 254 -13.34 -42.92 -20.61
C THR A 254 -12.54 -41.98 -19.70
N CYS A 255 -13.19 -41.08 -18.94
CA CYS A 255 -12.53 -40.12 -18.04
C CYS A 255 -13.08 -40.23 -16.60
N PRO A 256 -12.24 -40.30 -15.54
CA PRO A 256 -12.66 -40.91 -14.28
C PRO A 256 -13.51 -40.02 -13.35
N GLU A 257 -14.19 -40.70 -12.41
CA GLU A 257 -15.09 -40.24 -11.34
C GLU A 257 -14.51 -39.17 -10.37
N THR A 258 -13.27 -38.72 -10.58
CA THR A 258 -12.50 -37.92 -9.61
C THR A 258 -12.59 -36.41 -9.81
N LEU A 259 -13.19 -35.93 -10.92
CA LEU A 259 -13.42 -34.50 -11.15
C LEU A 259 -14.82 -34.09 -10.68
N ASN A 260 -14.91 -33.05 -9.85
CA ASN A 260 -16.19 -32.38 -9.58
C ASN A 260 -16.66 -31.64 -10.83
N MET A 261 -17.53 -32.29 -11.59
CA MET A 261 -18.02 -31.80 -12.89
C MET A 261 -18.79 -30.47 -12.78
N THR A 262 -19.62 -30.30 -11.75
CA THR A 262 -20.39 -29.08 -11.51
C THR A 262 -19.48 -27.86 -11.32
N LEU A 263 -18.42 -28.02 -10.51
CA LEU A 263 -17.43 -26.97 -10.25
C LEU A 263 -16.53 -26.70 -11.46
N LEU A 264 -16.17 -27.74 -12.22
CA LEU A 264 -15.45 -27.60 -13.48
C LEU A 264 -16.26 -26.79 -14.49
N ASP A 265 -17.51 -27.17 -14.74
CA ASP A 265 -18.40 -26.47 -15.67
C ASP A 265 -18.62 -25.00 -15.27
N GLN A 266 -18.76 -24.69 -13.98
CA GLN A 266 -18.83 -23.30 -13.54
C GLN A 266 -17.60 -22.50 -13.97
N TYR A 267 -16.38 -22.97 -13.68
CA TYR A 267 -15.16 -22.24 -14.03
C TYR A 267 -14.90 -22.19 -15.54
N LEU A 268 -15.28 -23.22 -16.30
CA LEU A 268 -15.18 -23.20 -17.76
C LEU A 268 -16.19 -22.21 -18.38
N LYS A 269 -17.44 -22.18 -17.90
CA LYS A 269 -18.45 -21.18 -18.28
C LYS A 269 -18.02 -19.75 -17.91
N GLU A 270 -17.47 -19.52 -16.72
CA GLU A 270 -16.91 -18.22 -16.31
C GLU A 270 -15.74 -17.78 -17.22
N TYR A 271 -14.81 -18.69 -17.54
CA TYR A 271 -13.68 -18.41 -18.43
C TYR A 271 -14.14 -18.05 -19.85
N ILE A 272 -15.05 -18.85 -20.41
CA ILE A 272 -15.64 -18.65 -21.74
C ILE A 272 -16.40 -17.31 -21.78
N CYS A 273 -17.31 -17.09 -20.84
CA CYS A 273 -18.06 -15.83 -20.72
C CYS A 273 -17.13 -14.61 -20.58
N SER A 274 -15.96 -14.75 -19.94
CA SER A 274 -14.96 -13.70 -19.81
C SER A 274 -14.24 -13.39 -21.14
N GLN A 275 -13.90 -14.40 -21.96
CA GLN A 275 -13.35 -14.18 -23.31
C GLN A 275 -14.41 -13.64 -24.27
N GLN A 276 -15.64 -14.15 -24.22
CA GLN A 276 -16.75 -13.71 -25.06
C GLN A 276 -17.15 -12.26 -24.73
N LYS A 277 -17.20 -11.88 -23.45
CA LYS A 277 -17.34 -10.46 -23.02
C LYS A 277 -16.24 -9.56 -23.60
N ARG A 278 -15.04 -10.08 -23.91
CA ARG A 278 -13.98 -9.32 -24.58
C ARG A 278 -14.20 -9.23 -26.10
N PHE A 279 -14.73 -10.28 -26.73
CA PHE A 279 -15.10 -10.30 -28.16
C PHE A 279 -16.30 -9.39 -28.45
N ILE A 280 -17.38 -9.52 -27.68
CA ILE A 280 -18.59 -8.68 -27.77
C ILE A 280 -18.26 -7.19 -27.55
N ARG A 281 -17.32 -6.87 -26.64
CA ARG A 281 -16.81 -5.50 -26.49
C ARG A 281 -16.08 -4.99 -27.74
N LYS A 282 -15.37 -5.85 -28.48
CA LYS A 282 -14.73 -5.47 -29.75
C LYS A 282 -15.78 -5.17 -30.84
N ILE A 283 -16.79 -6.03 -30.98
CA ILE A 283 -17.88 -5.83 -31.95
C ILE A 283 -18.67 -4.55 -31.64
N HIS A 284 -19.14 -4.37 -30.40
CA HIS A 284 -19.82 -3.14 -29.97
C HIS A 284 -18.97 -1.88 -30.21
N HIS A 285 -17.66 -1.99 -30.06
CA HIS A 285 -16.75 -0.87 -30.26
C HIS A 285 -16.60 -0.50 -31.75
N GLN A 286 -16.48 -1.50 -32.64
CA GLN A 286 -16.47 -1.29 -34.09
C GLN A 286 -17.80 -0.75 -34.59
N LEU A 287 -18.93 -1.32 -34.14
CA LEU A 287 -20.27 -0.80 -34.42
C LEU A 287 -20.45 0.64 -33.93
N LYS A 288 -19.90 0.98 -32.77
CA LYS A 288 -19.91 2.35 -32.28
C LYS A 288 -19.04 3.27 -33.15
N GLN A 289 -17.84 2.85 -33.56
CA GLN A 289 -17.02 3.62 -34.52
C GLN A 289 -17.82 3.92 -35.81
N PHE A 290 -18.53 2.94 -36.37
CA PHE A 290 -19.38 3.14 -37.56
C PHE A 290 -20.53 4.14 -37.33
N LYS A 291 -21.27 4.02 -36.21
CA LYS A 291 -22.34 4.99 -35.85
C LYS A 291 -21.80 6.40 -35.61
N ASP A 292 -20.66 6.51 -34.92
CA ASP A 292 -19.98 7.79 -34.70
C ASP A 292 -19.58 8.45 -36.05
N THR A 293 -19.08 7.68 -37.04
CA THR A 293 -18.76 8.18 -38.39
C THR A 293 -19.99 8.66 -39.19
N ILE A 294 -21.14 7.97 -39.10
CA ILE A 294 -22.38 8.40 -39.77
C ILE A 294 -22.88 9.71 -39.14
N HIS A 295 -22.83 9.81 -37.81
CA HIS A 295 -23.24 11.03 -37.10
C HIS A 295 -22.34 12.22 -37.44
N GLU A 296 -21.02 12.01 -37.54
CA GLU A 296 -20.05 13.03 -37.98
C GLU A 296 -20.38 13.57 -39.38
N LYS A 297 -20.66 12.68 -40.36
CA LYS A 297 -21.05 13.09 -41.72
C LYS A 297 -22.35 13.91 -41.74
N ARG A 298 -23.35 13.52 -40.95
CA ARG A 298 -24.60 14.30 -40.82
C ARG A 298 -24.35 15.67 -40.19
N LEU A 299 -23.57 15.76 -39.11
CA LEU A 299 -23.21 17.03 -38.47
C LEU A 299 -22.40 17.95 -39.40
N HIS A 300 -21.45 17.41 -40.16
CA HIS A 300 -20.67 18.16 -41.15
C HIS A 300 -21.57 18.71 -42.27
N HIS A 301 -22.51 17.91 -42.77
CA HIS A 301 -23.45 18.36 -43.81
C HIS A 301 -24.38 19.47 -43.31
N ILE A 302 -24.92 19.33 -42.09
CA ILE A 302 -25.77 20.36 -41.45
C ILE A 302 -24.98 21.65 -41.18
N LEU A 303 -23.72 21.56 -40.73
CA LEU A 303 -22.92 22.73 -40.38
C LEU A 303 -22.46 23.52 -41.63
N PHE A 304 -21.88 22.81 -42.60
CA PHE A 304 -21.27 23.44 -43.79
C PHE A 304 -22.24 23.59 -44.98
N GLY A 305 -23.47 23.06 -44.87
CA GLY A 305 -24.57 23.32 -45.81
C GLY A 305 -25.34 24.63 -45.52
N ASN A 306 -25.08 25.27 -44.38
CA ASN A 306 -25.61 26.61 -44.06
C ASN A 306 -24.72 27.71 -44.65
N ASN A 307 -25.28 28.91 -44.82
CA ASN A 307 -24.59 30.12 -45.31
C ASN A 307 -23.63 30.74 -44.26
N LEU A 308 -22.62 29.96 -43.86
CA LEU A 308 -21.42 30.44 -43.15
C LEU A 308 -20.47 31.15 -44.13
N THR A 309 -19.89 32.27 -43.72
CA THR A 309 -18.85 32.98 -44.51
C THR A 309 -17.57 32.15 -44.63
N SER A 310 -16.64 32.57 -45.50
CA SER A 310 -15.32 31.92 -45.60
C SER A 310 -14.58 31.98 -44.26
N ASP A 311 -14.59 33.15 -43.63
CA ASP A 311 -13.83 33.44 -42.41
C ASP A 311 -14.40 32.69 -41.21
N GLN A 312 -15.73 32.57 -41.11
CA GLN A 312 -16.39 31.74 -40.11
C GLN A 312 -16.06 30.26 -40.27
N LYS A 313 -15.98 29.75 -41.52
CA LYS A 313 -15.53 28.38 -41.80
C LYS A 313 -14.07 28.18 -41.40
N GLU A 314 -13.20 29.14 -41.72
CA GLU A 314 -11.79 29.07 -41.36
C GLU A 314 -11.58 29.12 -39.83
N ALA A 315 -12.28 30.02 -39.12
CA ALA A 315 -12.27 30.08 -37.65
C ALA A 315 -12.68 28.73 -37.03
N ILE A 316 -13.73 28.07 -37.55
CA ILE A 316 -14.11 26.71 -37.12
C ILE A 316 -12.96 25.71 -37.36
N HIS A 317 -12.24 25.79 -38.49
CA HIS A 317 -11.07 24.97 -38.75
C HIS A 317 -9.90 25.27 -37.79
N ARG A 318 -9.58 26.55 -37.50
CA ARG A 318 -8.55 26.94 -36.52
C ARG A 318 -8.89 26.41 -35.12
N ILE A 319 -10.13 26.57 -34.67
CA ILE A 319 -10.63 26.04 -33.38
C ILE A 319 -10.50 24.50 -33.29
N ILE A 320 -10.77 23.79 -34.39
CA ILE A 320 -10.58 22.33 -34.45
C ILE A 320 -9.09 21.96 -34.40
N HIS A 321 -8.23 22.68 -35.13
CA HIS A 321 -6.78 22.44 -35.13
C HIS A 321 -6.14 22.68 -33.74
N ILE A 322 -6.58 23.72 -33.02
CA ILE A 322 -6.16 23.98 -31.64
C ILE A 322 -6.57 22.82 -30.72
N ARG A 323 -7.77 22.22 -30.91
CA ARG A 323 -8.21 21.03 -30.15
C ARG A 323 -7.48 19.74 -30.55
N GLU A 324 -7.12 19.58 -31.83
CA GLU A 324 -6.27 18.47 -32.29
C GLU A 324 -4.88 18.56 -31.64
N THR A 325 -4.30 19.76 -31.58
CA THR A 325 -3.02 20.04 -30.92
C THR A 325 -3.08 19.81 -29.40
N GLU A 326 -4.09 20.36 -28.70
CA GLU A 326 -4.32 20.10 -27.26
C GLU A 326 -4.40 18.60 -26.95
N LEU A 327 -5.10 17.83 -27.79
CA LEU A 327 -5.30 16.40 -27.60
C LEU A 327 -4.06 15.57 -27.94
N GLN A 328 -3.22 16.00 -28.89
CA GLN A 328 -1.91 15.38 -29.13
C GLN A 328 -0.94 15.65 -27.96
N ILE A 329 -0.88 16.88 -27.43
CA ILE A 329 -0.13 17.21 -26.21
C ILE A 329 -0.62 16.35 -25.03
N ARG A 330 -1.94 16.21 -24.87
CA ARG A 330 -2.53 15.37 -23.81
C ARG A 330 -2.23 13.87 -23.99
N LYS A 331 -2.13 13.38 -25.23
CA LYS A 331 -1.72 12.01 -25.56
C LYS A 331 -0.26 11.76 -25.20
N GLU A 332 0.65 12.70 -25.47
CA GLU A 332 2.05 12.62 -25.08
C GLU A 332 2.23 12.59 -23.55
N LEU A 333 1.54 13.49 -22.85
CA LEU A 333 1.48 13.50 -21.39
C LEU A 333 0.95 12.16 -20.83
N LEU A 334 -0.11 11.58 -21.41
CA LEU A 334 -0.60 10.26 -20.99
C LEU A 334 0.40 9.13 -21.26
N MET A 335 1.15 9.16 -22.37
CA MET A 335 2.24 8.20 -22.62
C MET A 335 3.38 8.34 -21.61
N PHE A 336 3.69 9.57 -21.18
CA PHE A 336 4.69 9.85 -20.16
C PHE A 336 4.23 9.37 -18.76
N GLU A 337 2.98 9.60 -18.40
CA GLU A 337 2.39 9.09 -17.14
C GLU A 337 2.34 7.56 -17.12
N GLU A 338 1.99 6.90 -18.24
CA GLU A 338 2.01 5.43 -18.36
C GLU A 338 3.43 4.83 -18.30
N ARG A 339 4.46 5.58 -18.75
CA ARG A 339 5.88 5.21 -18.55
C ARG A 339 6.27 5.25 -17.06
N ILE A 340 5.85 6.30 -16.33
CA ILE A 340 6.07 6.42 -14.88
C ILE A 340 5.37 5.27 -14.13
N LEU A 341 4.08 5.04 -14.40
CA LEU A 341 3.29 3.93 -13.83
C LEU A 341 3.91 2.56 -14.12
N SER A 342 4.41 2.37 -15.35
CA SER A 342 5.09 1.14 -15.76
C SER A 342 6.49 0.98 -15.17
N LYS A 343 7.03 1.98 -14.48
CA LYS A 343 8.43 2.07 -14.03
C LYS A 343 9.46 1.93 -15.17
N LEU A 344 9.25 2.63 -16.29
CA LEU A 344 10.10 2.62 -17.49
C LEU A 344 10.29 4.04 -18.08
N LEU A 345 11.26 4.82 -17.57
CA LEU A 345 11.63 6.13 -18.17
C LEU A 345 12.36 5.98 -19.51
N PRO A 346 12.50 7.06 -20.29
CA PRO A 346 13.47 7.15 -21.37
C PRO A 346 14.92 7.04 -20.87
N VAL A 347 15.80 6.46 -21.69
CA VAL A 347 17.25 6.25 -21.39
C VAL A 347 18.01 7.57 -21.16
N THR A 348 17.45 8.72 -21.55
CA THR A 348 18.03 10.04 -21.23
C THR A 348 18.19 10.27 -19.74
N PHE A 349 17.34 9.66 -18.90
CA PHE A 349 17.45 9.75 -17.43
C PHE A 349 18.64 8.98 -16.85
N ASP A 350 19.30 8.11 -17.62
CA ASP A 350 20.48 7.38 -17.15
C ASP A 350 21.76 8.22 -17.32
N ARG A 351 21.71 9.29 -18.11
CA ARG A 351 22.77 10.31 -18.23
C ARG A 351 22.99 11.13 -16.95
N PHE A 352 22.09 11.06 -15.97
CA PHE A 352 22.26 11.74 -14.69
C PHE A 352 23.26 11.08 -13.75
N ASP A 353 23.56 9.78 -13.89
CA ASP A 353 24.54 9.12 -13.00
C ASP A 353 25.98 9.60 -13.29
N PRO A 354 26.48 9.67 -14.55
CA PRO A 354 27.79 10.25 -14.85
C PRO A 354 27.99 11.71 -14.44
N LEU A 355 26.90 12.49 -14.33
CA LEU A 355 26.96 13.91 -13.91
C LEU A 355 27.17 14.10 -12.41
N ILE A 356 27.00 13.06 -11.59
CA ILE A 356 27.41 13.10 -10.18
C ILE A 356 28.89 12.71 -10.13
N GLY A 357 29.76 13.72 -10.08
CA GLY A 357 31.20 13.63 -10.38
C GLY A 357 32.02 12.62 -9.57
N SER A 358 33.25 12.41 -10.05
CA SER A 358 34.28 11.54 -9.49
C SER A 358 34.79 12.02 -8.13
N ASP A 359 34.75 13.30 -7.86
CA ASP A 359 35.59 13.94 -6.81
C ASP A 359 35.05 13.70 -5.39
N PHE A 360 33.98 12.90 -5.28
CA PHE A 360 33.49 12.29 -4.05
C PHE A 360 34.09 10.88 -3.78
N TYR A 361 34.97 10.37 -4.64
CA TYR A 361 35.66 9.08 -4.48
C TYR A 361 37.09 9.24 -3.94
N THR A 362 37.20 9.42 -2.63
CA THR A 362 38.40 9.02 -1.87
C THR A 362 38.08 7.75 -1.08
N PRO A 363 38.34 6.55 -1.63
CA PRO A 363 38.05 5.30 -0.93
C PRO A 363 39.10 5.02 0.15
N THR A 364 38.90 5.59 1.35
CA THR A 364 39.46 4.99 2.56
C THR A 364 38.88 3.60 2.76
N LEU A 365 39.66 2.68 3.35
CA LEU A 365 39.43 1.22 3.29
C LEU A 365 38.28 0.70 4.18
N ASP A 366 37.40 1.57 4.69
CA ASP A 366 36.26 1.22 5.54
C ASP A 366 34.95 0.98 4.76
N ASP A 367 34.46 -0.26 4.83
CA ASP A 367 33.23 -0.71 4.15
C ASP A 367 31.98 0.12 4.53
N HIS A 368 31.91 0.62 5.78
CA HIS A 368 30.80 1.44 6.26
C HIS A 368 30.74 2.83 5.62
N HIS A 369 31.88 3.46 5.32
CA HIS A 369 31.90 4.75 4.61
C HIS A 369 31.46 4.58 3.15
N SER A 370 31.92 3.51 2.51
CA SER A 370 31.51 3.12 1.16
C SER A 370 29.99 2.99 1.01
N PHE A 371 29.30 2.40 2.00
CA PHE A 371 27.83 2.29 1.97
C PHE A 371 27.12 3.63 2.10
N ASN A 372 27.45 4.44 3.13
CA ASN A 372 26.77 5.72 3.36
C ASN A 372 26.90 6.65 2.15
N TYR A 373 28.06 6.65 1.47
CA TYR A 373 28.25 7.37 0.22
C TYR A 373 27.33 6.86 -0.92
N LYS A 374 27.26 5.55 -1.17
CA LYS A 374 26.35 4.95 -2.17
C LYS A 374 24.89 5.34 -1.92
N LEU A 375 24.45 5.35 -0.66
CA LEU A 375 23.09 5.77 -0.29
C LEU A 375 22.86 7.27 -0.51
N LYS A 376 23.83 8.13 -0.20
CA LYS A 376 23.77 9.58 -0.48
C LYS A 376 23.70 9.85 -1.99
N ARG A 377 24.58 9.23 -2.79
CA ARG A 377 24.59 9.31 -4.26
C ARG A 377 23.25 8.87 -4.86
N SER A 378 22.71 7.74 -4.39
CA SER A 378 21.40 7.23 -4.84
C SER A 378 20.28 8.24 -4.59
N LYS A 379 20.17 8.78 -3.36
CA LYS A 379 19.14 9.79 -3.01
C LYS A 379 19.23 11.05 -3.90
N ILE A 380 20.43 11.59 -4.10
CA ILE A 380 20.66 12.75 -4.99
C ILE A 380 20.18 12.42 -6.40
N LEU A 381 20.55 11.26 -6.94
CA LEU A 381 20.09 10.80 -8.26
C LEU A 381 18.56 10.64 -8.34
N GLN A 382 17.90 10.18 -7.28
CA GLN A 382 16.43 10.08 -7.24
C GLN A 382 15.78 11.46 -7.28
N GLU A 383 16.28 12.43 -6.51
CA GLU A 383 15.73 13.79 -6.49
C GLU A 383 16.01 14.58 -7.77
N MET A 384 17.17 14.41 -8.41
CA MET A 384 17.43 14.95 -9.75
C MET A 384 16.42 14.39 -10.76
N LYS A 385 16.15 13.07 -10.72
CA LYS A 385 15.13 12.44 -11.57
C LYS A 385 13.71 12.95 -11.25
N ARG A 386 13.35 13.10 -9.97
CA ARG A 386 12.03 13.64 -9.52
C ARG A 386 11.82 15.09 -9.98
N THR A 387 12.83 15.95 -9.83
CA THR A 387 12.81 17.35 -10.28
C THR A 387 12.68 17.45 -11.80
N CYS A 388 13.47 16.68 -12.56
CA CYS A 388 13.37 16.64 -14.02
C CYS A 388 11.98 16.17 -14.49
N LEU A 389 11.38 15.17 -13.83
CA LEU A 389 10.01 14.75 -14.13
C LEU A 389 8.97 15.86 -13.86
N ASN A 390 9.16 16.70 -12.81
CA ASN A 390 8.28 17.83 -12.51
C ASN A 390 8.38 18.93 -13.58
N ILE A 391 9.59 19.26 -14.04
CA ILE A 391 9.84 20.22 -15.15
C ILE A 391 9.19 19.73 -16.46
N ILE A 392 9.27 18.43 -16.77
CA ILE A 392 8.60 17.86 -17.95
C ILE A 392 7.08 17.95 -17.80
N MET A 393 6.50 17.59 -16.64
CA MET A 393 5.06 17.76 -16.36
C MET A 393 4.62 19.22 -16.54
N GLU A 394 5.39 20.17 -16.03
CA GLU A 394 5.17 21.61 -16.18
C GLU A 394 5.16 22.03 -17.65
N SER A 395 6.13 21.60 -18.46
CA SER A 395 6.17 21.93 -19.89
C SER A 395 4.92 21.47 -20.66
N TYR A 396 4.33 20.32 -20.30
CA TYR A 396 3.08 19.86 -20.88
C TYR A 396 1.88 20.66 -20.37
N GLU A 397 1.85 21.05 -19.09
CA GLU A 397 0.77 21.86 -18.52
C GLU A 397 0.77 23.31 -19.03
N VAL A 398 1.94 23.92 -19.25
CA VAL A 398 2.07 25.25 -19.90
C VAL A 398 1.56 25.18 -21.35
N LYS A 399 1.97 24.18 -22.13
CA LYS A 399 1.45 23.98 -23.50
C LYS A 399 -0.06 23.77 -23.54
N MET A 400 -0.63 23.00 -22.60
CA MET A 400 -2.09 22.85 -22.49
C MET A 400 -2.81 24.13 -22.03
N LYS A 401 -2.21 24.94 -21.15
CA LYS A 401 -2.73 26.27 -20.79
C LYS A 401 -2.81 27.16 -22.02
N GLU A 402 -1.75 27.20 -22.82
CA GLU A 402 -1.66 28.03 -24.04
C GLU A 402 -2.67 27.61 -25.12
N CYS A 403 -2.77 26.33 -25.46
CA CYS A 403 -3.81 25.87 -26.40
C CYS A 403 -5.23 26.15 -25.89
N ASN A 404 -5.46 26.10 -24.57
CA ASN A 404 -6.75 26.50 -24.02
C ASN A 404 -6.97 28.02 -24.06
N ARG A 405 -5.93 28.85 -23.92
CA ARG A 405 -6.01 30.30 -24.08
C ARG A 405 -6.44 30.66 -25.52
N GLN A 406 -5.67 30.19 -26.50
CA GLN A 406 -5.94 30.35 -27.94
C GLN A 406 -7.37 29.89 -28.31
N TYR A 407 -7.81 28.73 -27.80
CA TYR A 407 -9.16 28.23 -28.03
C TYR A 407 -10.26 29.19 -27.50
N GLN A 408 -10.06 29.82 -26.34
CA GLN A 408 -11.06 30.73 -25.77
C GLN A 408 -11.08 32.08 -26.50
N GLU A 409 -9.95 32.49 -27.08
CA GLU A 409 -9.85 33.72 -27.89
C GLU A 409 -10.53 33.54 -29.25
N GLU A 410 -10.17 32.50 -30.01
CA GLU A 410 -10.84 32.17 -31.29
C GLU A 410 -12.33 31.85 -31.11
N LEU A 411 -12.73 31.20 -30.02
CA LEU A 411 -14.16 30.94 -29.75
C LEU A 411 -14.94 32.23 -29.45
N LYS A 412 -14.35 33.18 -28.71
CA LYS A 412 -14.96 34.50 -28.46
C LYS A 412 -15.08 35.32 -29.74
N GLN A 413 -14.04 35.29 -30.58
CA GLN A 413 -14.07 35.97 -31.87
C GLN A 413 -15.19 35.39 -32.75
N LEU A 414 -15.27 34.07 -32.88
CA LEU A 414 -16.35 33.41 -33.62
C LEU A 414 -17.75 33.66 -33.01
N GLU A 415 -17.87 33.78 -31.68
CA GLU A 415 -19.13 34.15 -31.03
C GLU A 415 -19.54 35.59 -31.38
N TYR A 416 -18.59 36.53 -31.43
CA TYR A 416 -18.80 37.91 -31.90
C TYR A 416 -19.17 37.96 -33.40
N ASP A 417 -18.40 37.29 -34.26
CA ASP A 417 -18.58 37.27 -35.72
C ASP A 417 -19.92 36.66 -36.16
N ILE A 418 -20.45 35.67 -35.41
CA ILE A 418 -21.78 35.12 -35.64
C ILE A 418 -22.87 36.04 -35.06
N SER A 419 -22.64 36.66 -33.88
CA SER A 419 -23.63 37.53 -33.22
C SER A 419 -23.97 38.80 -34.01
N THR A 420 -23.06 39.24 -34.88
CA THR A 420 -23.16 40.49 -35.65
C THR A 420 -23.88 40.35 -37.00
N HIS A 421 -24.11 39.12 -37.49
CA HIS A 421 -24.45 38.89 -38.91
C HIS A 421 -25.70 38.03 -39.20
N GLN A 422 -26.40 37.45 -38.19
CA GLN A 422 -27.53 36.54 -38.44
C GLN A 422 -28.66 36.64 -37.41
N HIS A 423 -29.90 36.34 -37.81
CA HIS A 423 -31.07 36.35 -36.92
C HIS A 423 -31.22 35.09 -36.03
N ASP A 424 -30.66 33.93 -36.40
CA ASP A 424 -30.71 32.69 -35.58
C ASP A 424 -29.33 32.24 -35.07
N VAL A 425 -28.61 33.20 -34.48
CA VAL A 425 -27.32 33.02 -33.77
C VAL A 425 -27.33 31.78 -32.87
N ARG A 426 -28.44 31.54 -32.17
CA ARG A 426 -28.54 30.53 -31.10
C ARG A 426 -28.57 29.11 -31.65
N VAL A 427 -29.24 28.83 -32.77
CA VAL A 427 -29.24 27.49 -33.37
C VAL A 427 -27.92 27.19 -34.06
N LEU A 428 -27.34 28.16 -34.79
CA LEU A 428 -26.05 27.98 -35.45
C LEU A 428 -24.93 27.73 -34.44
N PHE A 429 -24.80 28.57 -33.40
CA PHE A 429 -23.75 28.42 -32.38
C PHE A 429 -23.85 27.10 -31.60
N ARG A 430 -25.07 26.64 -31.28
CA ARG A 430 -25.31 25.29 -30.72
C ARG A 430 -24.82 24.18 -31.66
N THR A 431 -24.98 24.36 -32.96
CA THR A 431 -24.55 23.39 -33.99
C THR A 431 -23.02 23.36 -34.13
N VAL A 432 -22.37 24.53 -34.14
CA VAL A 432 -20.90 24.68 -34.07
C VAL A 432 -20.35 23.97 -32.84
N GLN A 433 -20.90 24.27 -31.65
CA GLN A 433 -20.50 23.62 -30.39
C GLN A 433 -20.73 22.11 -30.42
N ALA A 434 -21.83 21.61 -31.00
CA ALA A 434 -22.11 20.19 -31.13
C ALA A 434 -21.08 19.47 -32.02
N TYR A 435 -20.70 20.08 -33.15
CA TYR A 435 -19.70 19.53 -34.06
C TYR A 435 -18.29 19.48 -33.44
N ILE A 436 -17.82 20.58 -32.85
CA ILE A 436 -16.53 20.64 -32.13
C ILE A 436 -16.50 19.60 -31.00
N LYS A 437 -17.60 19.48 -30.24
CA LYS A 437 -17.77 18.48 -29.18
C LYS A 437 -17.74 17.04 -29.72
N HIS A 438 -18.34 16.78 -30.88
CA HIS A 438 -18.30 15.46 -31.53
C HIS A 438 -16.88 15.06 -31.93
N ARG A 439 -16.21 15.89 -32.74
CA ARG A 439 -14.79 15.70 -33.16
C ARG A 439 -13.89 15.48 -31.94
N THR A 440 -14.04 16.33 -30.92
CA THR A 440 -13.32 16.24 -29.65
C THR A 440 -13.56 14.91 -28.90
N MET A 441 -14.76 14.32 -28.99
CA MET A 441 -15.05 13.02 -28.37
C MET A 441 -14.46 11.84 -29.16
N GLN A 442 -14.45 11.89 -30.49
CA GLN A 442 -13.82 10.88 -31.34
C GLN A 442 -12.31 10.82 -31.07
N MET A 443 -11.59 11.94 -31.14
CA MET A 443 -10.15 11.99 -30.85
C MET A 443 -9.80 11.44 -29.46
N LYS A 444 -10.59 11.77 -28.43
CA LYS A 444 -10.42 11.25 -27.05
C LYS A 444 -10.62 9.73 -26.94
N LYS A 445 -11.45 9.14 -27.80
CA LYS A 445 -11.69 7.70 -27.90
C LYS A 445 -10.49 6.99 -28.53
N ASP A 446 -9.98 7.50 -29.64
CA ASP A 446 -8.82 6.94 -30.34
C ASP A 446 -7.55 7.00 -29.48
N ILE A 447 -7.32 8.12 -28.77
CA ILE A 447 -6.25 8.25 -27.78
C ILE A 447 -6.35 7.16 -26.70
N PHE A 448 -7.56 6.86 -26.20
CA PHE A 448 -7.75 5.80 -25.20
C PHE A 448 -7.43 4.40 -25.73
N GLU A 449 -7.81 4.09 -26.98
CA GLU A 449 -7.48 2.82 -27.63
C GLU A 449 -5.96 2.64 -27.81
N GLN A 450 -5.29 3.71 -28.23
CA GLN A 450 -3.83 3.78 -28.33
C GLN A 450 -3.18 3.61 -26.95
N MET A 451 -3.67 4.27 -25.89
CA MET A 451 -3.13 4.14 -24.53
C MET A 451 -3.30 2.73 -23.95
N ASN A 452 -4.47 2.08 -24.12
CA ASN A 452 -4.66 0.69 -23.71
C ASN A 452 -3.63 -0.26 -24.37
N THR A 453 -3.38 -0.03 -25.66
CA THR A 453 -2.39 -0.79 -26.44
C THR A 453 -0.96 -0.51 -25.98
N PHE A 454 -0.64 0.74 -25.64
CA PHE A 454 0.65 1.19 -25.16
C PHE A 454 0.97 0.66 -23.75
N HIS A 455 0.05 0.80 -22.79
CA HIS A 455 0.14 0.18 -21.46
C HIS A 455 0.35 -1.34 -21.55
N GLY A 456 -0.37 -1.99 -22.46
CA GLY A 456 -0.20 -3.42 -22.77
C GLY A 456 1.14 -3.78 -23.41
N LYS A 457 1.83 -2.84 -24.09
CA LYS A 457 3.22 -3.02 -24.55
C LYS A 457 4.21 -2.84 -23.39
N LEU A 458 4.13 -1.73 -22.64
CA LEU A 458 5.02 -1.43 -21.51
C LEU A 458 4.99 -2.51 -20.42
N THR A 459 3.80 -2.97 -20.02
CA THR A 459 3.63 -4.04 -19.02
C THR A 459 4.31 -5.34 -19.45
N ARG A 460 4.25 -5.70 -20.74
CA ARG A 460 4.95 -6.89 -21.28
C ARG A 460 6.46 -6.69 -21.39
N HIS A 461 6.94 -5.46 -21.57
CA HIS A 461 8.37 -5.14 -21.55
C HIS A 461 8.93 -5.29 -20.12
N ARG A 462 8.34 -4.61 -19.12
CA ARG A 462 8.71 -4.73 -17.69
C ARG A 462 8.74 -6.18 -17.20
N GLN A 463 7.77 -7.01 -17.62
CA GLN A 463 7.72 -8.44 -17.26
C GLN A 463 8.83 -9.30 -17.89
N ARG A 464 9.58 -8.78 -18.87
CA ARG A 464 10.71 -9.44 -19.53
C ARG A 464 12.07 -8.92 -19.07
N CYS A 465 12.15 -7.70 -18.53
CA CYS A 465 13.35 -7.14 -17.91
C CYS A 465 13.86 -8.08 -16.80
N LYS A 466 15.18 -8.22 -16.68
CA LYS A 466 15.83 -9.14 -15.71
C LYS A 466 16.76 -8.44 -14.72
N LYS A 467 17.18 -7.19 -14.98
CA LYS A 467 18.08 -6.43 -14.12
C LYS A 467 17.29 -5.37 -13.35
N VAL A 468 17.66 -5.16 -12.07
CA VAL A 468 17.07 -4.11 -11.21
C VAL A 468 17.46 -2.70 -11.71
N LYS A 469 18.69 -2.52 -12.21
CA LYS A 469 19.21 -1.25 -12.75
C LYS A 469 18.43 -0.69 -13.96
N GLU A 470 17.53 -1.47 -14.57
CA GLU A 470 16.69 -1.05 -15.70
C GLU A 470 15.30 -0.51 -15.25
N THR A 471 15.05 -0.42 -13.94
CA THR A 471 13.78 0.11 -13.37
C THR A 471 14.00 1.39 -12.56
N ILE A 472 13.04 2.32 -12.63
CA ILE A 472 13.26 3.69 -12.13
C ILE A 472 13.29 3.78 -10.58
N GLY A 473 14.44 4.22 -10.05
CA GLY A 473 14.56 4.81 -8.71
C GLY A 473 13.97 6.22 -8.64
N VAL A 474 12.64 6.31 -8.77
CA VAL A 474 11.83 7.47 -8.33
C VAL A 474 10.63 7.06 -7.48
N SER A 475 10.36 5.75 -7.38
CA SER A 475 9.37 5.20 -6.45
C SER A 475 9.93 5.08 -5.04
N PRO A 476 9.08 4.99 -4.01
CA PRO A 476 9.52 4.53 -2.69
C PRO A 476 10.25 3.19 -2.78
N GLU A 477 11.52 3.20 -2.40
CA GLU A 477 12.38 2.03 -2.41
C GLU A 477 12.69 1.50 -1.01
N VAL A 478 13.30 0.32 -0.98
CA VAL A 478 13.66 -0.38 0.24
C VAL A 478 15.09 0.02 0.57
N ILE A 479 15.31 0.54 1.77
CA ILE A 479 16.64 0.99 2.19
C ILE A 479 17.43 -0.23 2.66
N PHE A 480 18.22 -0.79 1.75
CA PHE A 480 19.16 -1.87 2.02
C PHE A 480 20.48 -1.30 2.56
N ASN A 481 20.72 -1.48 3.84
CA ASN A 481 22.01 -1.28 4.49
C ASN A 481 22.82 -2.60 4.47
N VAL A 482 23.04 -3.12 3.25
CA VAL A 482 23.82 -4.34 2.97
C VAL A 482 24.39 -4.28 1.55
N ASN A 483 25.66 -4.64 1.36
CA ASN A 483 26.33 -4.58 0.05
C ASN A 483 25.84 -5.69 -0.94
N ASP A 484 25.48 -6.88 -0.48
CA ASP A 484 24.86 -7.94 -1.31
C ASP A 484 23.61 -8.55 -0.66
N HIS A 485 22.43 -8.14 -1.13
CA HIS A 485 21.18 -8.78 -0.76
C HIS A 485 20.87 -9.99 -1.66
N SER A 486 20.83 -11.21 -1.09
CA SER A 486 20.47 -12.41 -1.88
C SER A 486 19.00 -12.47 -2.38
N LEU A 487 18.25 -11.36 -2.28
CA LEU A 487 16.89 -11.19 -2.78
C LEU A 487 16.84 -11.07 -4.31
N ALA A 488 15.82 -11.67 -4.93
CA ALA A 488 15.55 -11.56 -6.35
C ALA A 488 14.70 -10.32 -6.67
N MET A 489 14.70 -9.86 -7.93
CA MET A 489 13.93 -8.69 -8.39
C MET A 489 12.44 -8.71 -7.98
N ILE A 490 11.78 -9.87 -7.99
CA ILE A 490 10.38 -10.03 -7.55
C ILE A 490 10.20 -9.84 -6.02
N GLU A 491 11.21 -10.17 -5.23
CA GLU A 491 11.23 -9.99 -3.77
C GLU A 491 11.50 -8.53 -3.41
N HIS A 492 12.40 -7.87 -4.14
CA HIS A 492 12.60 -6.41 -4.08
C HIS A 492 11.32 -5.67 -4.47
N GLU A 493 10.72 -5.95 -5.63
CA GLU A 493 9.45 -5.34 -6.09
C GLU A 493 8.28 -5.56 -5.10
N TYR A 494 8.29 -6.65 -4.33
CA TYR A 494 7.30 -6.89 -3.28
C TYR A 494 7.54 -6.02 -2.04
N LEU A 495 8.79 -5.83 -1.63
CA LEU A 495 9.17 -4.97 -0.50
C LEU A 495 9.04 -3.47 -0.85
N SER A 496 9.29 -3.06 -2.10
CA SER A 496 9.03 -1.72 -2.64
C SER A 496 7.54 -1.34 -2.72
N ARG A 497 6.66 -2.12 -2.08
CA ARG A 497 5.24 -1.78 -1.84
C ARG A 497 5.03 -1.12 -0.47
N ASN A 498 6.10 -0.77 0.26
CA ASN A 498 6.11 -0.13 1.58
C ASN A 498 5.42 -0.92 2.71
N GLY A 499 5.61 -0.48 3.96
CA GLY A 499 5.09 -1.17 5.14
C GLY A 499 3.56 -1.29 5.13
N ASN A 500 2.87 -0.25 4.62
CA ASN A 500 1.42 -0.11 4.64
C ASN A 500 0.66 -1.00 3.65
N TYR A 501 1.32 -1.68 2.70
CA TYR A 501 0.59 -2.52 1.73
C TYR A 501 -0.13 -3.71 2.39
N ILE A 502 -1.45 -3.75 2.24
CA ILE A 502 -2.27 -4.95 2.50
C ILE A 502 -2.34 -5.79 1.22
N ARG A 503 -2.01 -7.08 1.34
CA ARG A 503 -2.04 -8.07 0.25
C ARG A 503 -3.49 -8.51 -0.08
N PRO A 504 -3.90 -8.49 -1.36
CA PRO A 504 -5.25 -8.87 -1.78
C PRO A 504 -5.72 -10.27 -1.38
N ASN A 505 -7.00 -10.37 -1.01
CA ASN A 505 -7.75 -11.62 -0.83
C ASN A 505 -7.06 -12.65 0.09
N ARG A 506 -6.44 -12.14 1.15
CA ARG A 506 -5.56 -12.87 2.06
C ARG A 506 -6.22 -14.02 2.84
N THR A 507 -7.53 -13.97 3.10
CA THR A 507 -8.28 -15.03 3.79
C THR A 507 -8.70 -16.15 2.85
N ALA A 508 -8.94 -15.88 1.57
CA ALA A 508 -9.33 -16.89 0.59
C ALA A 508 -8.24 -17.98 0.37
N LEU A 509 -6.97 -17.65 0.62
CA LEU A 509 -5.85 -18.61 0.57
C LEU A 509 -5.60 -19.38 1.87
N ARG A 510 -6.45 -19.23 2.89
CA ARG A 510 -6.38 -20.01 4.13
C ARG A 510 -7.23 -21.28 4.03
N SER A 511 -6.90 -22.27 4.86
CA SER A 511 -7.69 -23.50 4.99
C SER A 511 -9.13 -23.20 5.44
N TYR A 512 -10.06 -24.12 5.16
CA TYR A 512 -11.47 -23.98 5.58
C TYR A 512 -11.59 -23.69 7.09
N LYS A 513 -10.93 -24.50 7.93
CA LYS A 513 -10.89 -24.37 9.40
C LYS A 513 -10.39 -22.98 9.86
N GLU A 514 -9.37 -22.43 9.21
CA GLU A 514 -8.90 -21.06 9.50
C GLU A 514 -9.92 -19.99 9.09
N ARG A 515 -10.57 -20.14 7.93
CA ARG A 515 -11.60 -19.19 7.48
C ARG A 515 -12.78 -19.19 8.43
N THR A 516 -13.26 -20.37 8.84
CA THR A 516 -14.33 -20.52 9.84
C THR A 516 -13.96 -19.84 11.16
N LYS A 517 -12.74 -20.02 11.69
CA LYS A 517 -12.29 -19.32 12.91
C LYS A 517 -12.30 -17.79 12.76
N ILE A 518 -11.87 -17.26 11.61
CA ILE A 518 -11.86 -15.81 11.32
C ILE A 518 -13.28 -15.25 11.20
N ILE A 519 -14.22 -16.02 10.67
CA ILE A 519 -15.63 -15.64 10.54
C ILE A 519 -16.27 -15.62 11.92
N GLN A 520 -16.11 -16.70 12.69
CA GLN A 520 -16.64 -16.86 14.04
C GLN A 520 -16.20 -15.70 14.95
N GLN A 521 -14.90 -15.38 14.98
CA GLN A 521 -14.37 -14.26 15.76
C GLN A 521 -14.95 -12.89 15.35
N GLN A 522 -15.20 -12.65 14.05
CA GLN A 522 -15.82 -11.40 13.60
C GLN A 522 -17.32 -11.36 13.88
N HIS A 523 -18.01 -12.49 13.74
CA HIS A 523 -19.41 -12.67 14.08
C HIS A 523 -19.66 -12.37 15.56
N GLU A 524 -18.92 -13.02 16.47
CA GLU A 524 -19.01 -12.80 17.92
C GLU A 524 -18.76 -11.34 18.30
N ILE A 525 -17.71 -10.72 17.75
CA ILE A 525 -17.40 -9.29 17.99
C ILE A 525 -18.54 -8.39 17.49
N MET A 526 -19.17 -8.70 16.35
CA MET A 526 -20.25 -7.89 15.80
C MET A 526 -21.57 -8.09 16.56
N VAL A 527 -21.95 -9.33 16.87
CA VAL A 527 -23.17 -9.65 17.63
C VAL A 527 -23.10 -9.07 19.05
N ASN A 528 -21.99 -9.31 19.77
CA ASN A 528 -21.83 -8.81 21.14
C ASN A 528 -21.83 -7.27 21.19
N ARG A 529 -21.28 -6.60 20.17
CA ARG A 529 -21.27 -5.14 20.08
C ARG A 529 -22.64 -4.57 19.73
N THR A 530 -23.40 -5.16 18.80
CA THR A 530 -24.79 -4.80 18.53
C THR A 530 -25.65 -4.98 19.78
N LYS A 531 -25.55 -6.15 20.44
CA LYS A 531 -26.30 -6.50 21.64
C LYS A 531 -26.01 -5.55 22.80
N LEU A 532 -24.74 -5.31 23.11
CA LEU A 532 -24.33 -4.36 24.16
C LEU A 532 -24.88 -2.95 23.90
N GLN A 533 -24.71 -2.42 22.69
CA GLN A 533 -25.14 -1.05 22.38
C GLN A 533 -26.68 -0.90 22.36
N LEU A 534 -27.42 -1.89 21.85
CA LEU A 534 -28.89 -1.83 21.80
C LEU A 534 -29.56 -2.12 23.15
N SER A 535 -29.02 -3.01 23.98
CA SER A 535 -29.53 -3.18 25.35
C SER A 535 -29.23 -1.96 26.23
N GLN A 536 -28.08 -1.29 26.05
CA GLN A 536 -27.73 -0.09 26.81
C GLN A 536 -28.44 1.19 26.36
N LYS A 537 -28.74 1.36 25.06
CA LYS A 537 -29.23 2.64 24.49
C LYS A 537 -30.63 2.60 23.89
N CYS A 538 -31.19 1.42 23.71
CA CYS A 538 -32.54 1.22 23.15
C CYS A 538 -33.40 0.32 24.04
N HIS A 539 -32.91 -0.07 25.22
CA HIS A 539 -33.56 -0.96 26.19
C HIS A 539 -34.02 -2.31 25.60
N ILE A 540 -33.49 -2.72 24.44
CA ILE A 540 -33.86 -3.99 23.81
C ILE A 540 -33.28 -5.13 24.65
N HIS A 541 -34.17 -5.92 25.26
CA HIS A 541 -33.78 -6.92 26.25
C HIS A 541 -32.78 -7.94 25.68
N ALA A 542 -31.71 -8.19 26.44
CA ALA A 542 -30.54 -8.97 26.00
C ALA A 542 -30.84 -10.44 25.61
N LYS A 543 -31.98 -10.99 26.02
CA LYS A 543 -32.47 -12.34 25.63
C LYS A 543 -33.47 -12.34 24.47
N SER A 544 -33.77 -11.19 23.85
CA SER A 544 -34.74 -11.08 22.74
C SER A 544 -34.39 -11.98 21.54
N ILE A 545 -35.41 -12.62 20.97
CA ILE A 545 -35.31 -13.50 19.79
C ILE A 545 -34.68 -12.80 18.58
N ILE A 546 -34.85 -11.48 18.46
CA ILE A 546 -34.28 -10.65 17.39
C ILE A 546 -32.74 -10.74 17.40
N PHE A 547 -32.10 -10.85 18.56
CA PHE A 547 -30.64 -11.05 18.64
C PHE A 547 -30.20 -12.44 18.17
N LYS A 548 -31.02 -13.48 18.35
CA LYS A 548 -30.76 -14.83 17.82
C LYS A 548 -30.87 -14.81 16.29
N GLN A 549 -31.97 -14.27 15.76
CA GLN A 549 -32.18 -14.11 14.31
C GLN A 549 -31.08 -13.25 13.65
N PHE A 550 -30.66 -12.16 14.29
CA PHE A 550 -29.55 -11.32 13.81
C PHE A 550 -28.23 -12.10 13.80
N SER A 551 -27.95 -12.86 14.86
CA SER A 551 -26.77 -13.72 14.94
C SER A 551 -26.73 -14.74 13.81
N GLU A 552 -27.83 -15.45 13.56
CA GLU A 552 -27.94 -16.51 12.55
C GLU A 552 -27.83 -15.95 11.13
N ARG A 553 -28.60 -14.90 10.80
CA ARG A 553 -28.56 -14.26 9.47
C ARG A 553 -27.19 -13.61 9.20
N LEU A 554 -26.55 -13.01 10.21
CA LEU A 554 -25.20 -12.47 10.08
C LEU A 554 -24.15 -13.58 9.86
N LEU A 555 -24.24 -14.70 10.56
CA LEU A 555 -23.30 -15.82 10.38
C LEU A 555 -23.42 -16.42 8.96
N ALA A 556 -24.64 -16.64 8.47
CA ALA A 556 -24.88 -17.12 7.11
C ALA A 556 -24.35 -16.13 6.06
N CYS A 557 -24.58 -14.82 6.23
CA CYS A 557 -24.07 -13.77 5.36
C CYS A 557 -22.52 -13.74 5.33
N LEU A 558 -21.88 -13.85 6.49
CA LEU A 558 -20.42 -13.92 6.59
C LEU A 558 -19.87 -15.22 5.97
N MET A 559 -20.53 -16.37 6.18
CA MET A 559 -20.12 -17.65 5.56
C MET A 559 -20.16 -17.55 4.03
N PHE A 560 -21.26 -17.08 3.45
CA PHE A 560 -21.38 -16.86 2.00
C PHE A 560 -20.23 -16.00 1.47
N HIS A 561 -20.08 -14.77 1.99
CA HIS A 561 -19.08 -13.82 1.50
C HIS A 561 -17.63 -14.28 1.69
N TYR A 562 -17.30 -14.99 2.78
CA TYR A 562 -15.94 -15.46 3.05
C TYR A 562 -15.60 -16.82 2.41
N MET A 563 -16.58 -17.68 2.11
CA MET A 563 -16.34 -18.96 1.44
C MET A 563 -16.43 -18.89 -0.08
N ASN A 564 -17.08 -17.86 -0.65
CA ASN A 564 -17.11 -17.61 -2.09
C ASN A 564 -15.69 -17.63 -2.72
N PRO A 565 -15.48 -18.38 -3.82
CA PRO A 565 -14.17 -18.55 -4.45
C PRO A 565 -13.68 -17.26 -5.11
N LEU A 566 -12.37 -17.19 -5.39
CA LEU A 566 -11.77 -16.07 -6.11
C LEU A 566 -11.87 -16.26 -7.62
N PRO A 567 -12.06 -15.16 -8.39
CA PRO A 567 -11.73 -15.14 -9.80
C PRO A 567 -10.30 -15.61 -10.05
N PHE A 568 -10.11 -16.48 -11.05
CA PHE A 568 -8.83 -17.12 -11.40
C PHE A 568 -7.60 -16.19 -11.35
N ILE A 569 -7.70 -14.99 -11.93
CA ILE A 569 -6.59 -14.03 -11.99
C ILE A 569 -6.18 -13.55 -10.59
N GLU A 570 -7.16 -13.27 -9.72
CA GLU A 570 -6.91 -12.81 -8.35
C GLU A 570 -6.31 -13.93 -7.49
N HIS A 571 -6.76 -15.17 -7.68
CA HIS A 571 -6.17 -16.36 -7.03
C HIS A 571 -4.70 -16.54 -7.41
N VAL A 572 -4.36 -16.42 -8.69
CA VAL A 572 -2.97 -16.52 -9.18
C VAL A 572 -2.10 -15.39 -8.61
N CYS A 573 -2.60 -14.15 -8.55
CA CYS A 573 -1.89 -13.02 -7.98
C CYS A 573 -1.64 -13.21 -6.46
N ALA A 574 -2.68 -13.57 -5.71
CA ALA A 574 -2.57 -13.82 -4.27
C ALA A 574 -1.60 -14.98 -3.97
N GLN A 575 -1.59 -16.04 -4.79
CA GLN A 575 -0.60 -17.13 -4.66
C GLN A 575 0.83 -16.69 -4.96
N ARG A 576 1.04 -15.83 -5.97
CA ARG A 576 2.36 -15.28 -6.33
C ARG A 576 2.94 -14.46 -5.19
N ASP A 577 2.14 -13.55 -4.63
CA ASP A 577 2.55 -12.72 -3.50
C ASP A 577 2.82 -13.57 -2.25
N LEU A 578 1.96 -14.54 -1.91
CA LEU A 578 2.17 -15.45 -0.78
C LEU A 578 3.46 -16.29 -0.91
N LYS A 579 3.79 -16.74 -2.13
CA LYS A 579 5.06 -17.45 -2.41
C LYS A 579 6.27 -16.52 -2.27
N THR A 580 6.15 -15.27 -2.72
CA THR A 580 7.21 -14.25 -2.62
C THR A 580 7.48 -13.89 -1.16
N MET A 581 6.42 -13.62 -0.37
CA MET A 581 6.47 -13.40 1.07
C MET A 581 7.12 -14.58 1.83
N LYS A 582 6.72 -15.83 1.52
CA LYS A 582 7.35 -17.05 2.06
C LYS A 582 8.80 -17.26 1.60
N SER A 583 9.25 -16.56 0.57
CA SER A 583 10.64 -16.60 0.11
C SER A 583 11.50 -15.56 0.81
N ILE A 584 11.02 -14.31 0.89
CA ILE A 584 11.63 -13.21 1.67
C ILE A 584 11.91 -13.67 3.12
N ARG A 585 10.89 -14.14 3.85
CA ARG A 585 11.03 -14.63 5.23
C ARG A 585 12.15 -15.68 5.41
N ARG A 586 12.33 -16.58 4.43
CA ARG A 586 13.38 -17.61 4.48
C ARG A 586 14.76 -17.03 4.21
N LYS A 587 14.88 -16.08 3.28
CA LYS A 587 16.15 -15.42 2.95
C LYS A 587 16.62 -14.51 4.09
N LEU A 588 15.73 -13.71 4.67
CA LEU A 588 16.04 -12.88 5.85
C LEU A 588 16.59 -13.75 7.00
N LYS A 589 15.88 -14.84 7.37
CA LYS A 589 16.36 -15.77 8.41
C LYS A 589 17.65 -16.50 8.03
N LYS A 590 17.86 -16.89 6.77
CA LYS A 590 19.11 -17.56 6.32
C LYS A 590 20.32 -16.62 6.39
N ASN A 591 20.13 -15.34 6.08
CA ASN A 591 21.18 -14.35 5.92
C ASN A 591 21.42 -13.50 7.19
N GLN A 592 20.70 -13.77 8.30
CA GLN A 592 20.73 -12.94 9.52
C GLN A 592 20.43 -11.46 9.24
N LEU A 593 19.39 -11.21 8.44
CA LEU A 593 18.94 -9.87 8.07
C LEU A 593 17.68 -9.46 8.81
N LEU A 594 17.72 -8.25 9.38
CA LEU A 594 16.61 -7.57 10.01
C LEU A 594 15.73 -6.90 8.94
N LEU A 595 14.42 -6.87 9.17
CA LEU A 595 13.48 -6.04 8.40
C LEU A 595 12.70 -5.14 9.36
N ARG A 596 12.70 -3.82 9.13
CA ARG A 596 12.01 -2.79 9.95
C ARG A 596 11.27 -1.79 9.07
N GLU A 597 10.33 -1.05 9.66
CA GLU A 597 9.77 0.17 9.07
C GLU A 597 10.64 1.39 9.46
N THR A 598 10.77 2.38 8.58
CA THR A 598 11.60 3.58 8.81
C THR A 598 10.87 4.62 9.68
N ASP A 599 11.61 5.31 10.56
CA ASP A 599 11.09 6.33 11.49
C ASP A 599 10.25 7.42 10.78
N LYS A 600 10.65 7.78 9.55
CA LYS A 600 9.91 8.71 8.68
C LYS A 600 9.70 8.04 7.32
N GLY A 601 8.57 8.32 6.66
CA GLY A 601 8.24 7.85 5.31
C GLY A 601 7.60 6.45 5.18
N GLY A 602 7.52 5.62 6.23
CA GLY A 602 6.81 4.33 6.18
C GLY A 602 7.39 3.29 5.21
N ASN A 603 8.66 3.46 4.83
CA ASN A 603 9.39 2.56 3.94
C ASN A 603 9.91 1.36 4.73
N LEU A 604 10.47 0.38 4.02
CA LEU A 604 11.12 -0.77 4.64
C LEU A 604 12.64 -0.58 4.63
N TYR A 605 13.27 -0.88 5.76
CA TYR A 605 14.71 -0.97 5.96
C TYR A 605 15.11 -2.43 6.08
N VAL A 606 16.21 -2.82 5.41
CA VAL A 606 16.87 -4.12 5.55
C VAL A 606 18.33 -3.89 5.92
N GLY A 607 18.79 -4.48 7.01
CA GLY A 607 20.19 -4.42 7.46
C GLY A 607 20.62 -5.72 8.12
N HIS A 608 21.88 -5.83 8.54
CA HIS A 608 22.30 -6.94 9.39
C HIS A 608 21.70 -6.83 10.79
N ILE A 609 21.56 -7.97 11.48
CA ILE A 609 21.08 -7.99 12.87
C ILE A 609 22.17 -7.42 13.80
N ASN A 610 23.41 -7.90 13.70
CA ASN A 610 24.54 -7.47 14.54
C ASN A 610 24.73 -5.94 14.56
N GLU A 611 24.87 -5.32 13.38
CA GLU A 611 25.01 -3.85 13.21
C GLU A 611 23.86 -3.06 13.83
N PHE A 612 22.65 -3.62 13.84
CA PHE A 612 21.48 -2.99 14.45
C PHE A 612 21.47 -3.16 15.97
N ASP A 613 21.89 -4.31 16.47
CA ASP A 613 22.01 -4.60 17.90
C ASP A 613 23.17 -3.79 18.52
N GLU A 614 24.28 -3.63 17.81
CA GLU A 614 25.40 -2.72 18.12
C GLU A 614 24.91 -1.26 18.25
N LYS A 615 24.17 -0.76 17.25
CA LYS A 615 23.56 0.59 17.31
C LYS A 615 22.49 0.73 18.41
N SER A 616 21.87 -0.36 18.85
CA SER A 616 20.99 -0.34 20.02
C SER A 616 21.80 -0.17 21.32
N ALA A 617 22.95 -0.83 21.42
CA ALA A 617 23.86 -0.72 22.56
C ALA A 617 24.54 0.66 22.62
N GLU A 618 24.97 1.19 21.47
CA GLU A 618 25.45 2.57 21.32
C GLU A 618 24.42 3.58 21.84
N TYR A 619 23.15 3.45 21.42
CA TYR A 619 22.07 4.33 21.89
C TYR A 619 21.89 4.26 23.42
N ARG A 620 21.80 3.06 24.00
CA ARG A 620 21.65 2.89 25.46
C ARG A 620 22.86 3.44 26.23
N LYS A 621 24.09 3.22 25.75
CA LYS A 621 25.32 3.77 26.35
C LYS A 621 25.38 5.29 26.24
N LYS A 622 24.93 5.88 25.12
CA LYS A 622 24.97 7.33 24.88
C LYS A 622 23.98 8.12 25.74
N THR A 623 22.81 7.56 26.10
CA THR A 623 21.84 8.28 26.95
C THR A 623 22.08 8.10 28.44
N GLY A 624 22.71 6.99 28.87
CA GLY A 624 22.82 6.64 30.30
C GLY A 624 21.48 6.40 31.00
N ALA A 625 20.37 6.41 30.27
CA ALA A 625 19.02 6.46 30.82
C ALA A 625 18.47 5.10 31.32
N TYR A 626 19.27 4.03 31.23
CA TYR A 626 18.84 2.65 31.45
C TYR A 626 19.82 1.87 32.33
N GLU A 627 19.29 1.26 33.39
CA GLU A 627 19.96 0.30 34.27
C GLU A 627 19.68 -1.12 33.73
N GLU A 628 20.67 -2.02 33.71
CA GLU A 628 20.45 -3.44 33.40
C GLU A 628 20.12 -4.24 34.66
N LEU A 629 19.10 -5.10 34.60
CA LEU A 629 18.61 -5.89 35.74
C LEU A 629 18.99 -7.36 35.60
N SER A 630 19.40 -7.98 36.71
CA SER A 630 19.79 -9.40 36.79
C SER A 630 18.61 -10.38 36.63
N SER A 631 17.37 -9.93 36.87
CA SER A 631 16.16 -10.76 36.81
C SER A 631 14.94 -9.95 36.33
N SER A 632 13.83 -10.64 36.05
CA SER A 632 12.59 -10.00 35.60
C SER A 632 11.86 -9.32 36.76
N PRO A 633 11.64 -7.99 36.74
CA PRO A 633 10.99 -7.26 37.83
C PRO A 633 9.45 -7.32 37.80
N ILE A 634 8.85 -8.13 36.92
CA ILE A 634 7.41 -8.08 36.64
C ILE A 634 6.52 -8.26 37.88
N GLU A 635 6.84 -9.21 38.75
CA GLU A 635 6.04 -9.49 39.97
C GLU A 635 6.23 -8.41 41.05
N ASP A 636 7.42 -7.84 41.18
CA ASP A 636 7.68 -6.70 42.08
C ASP A 636 6.86 -5.48 41.66
N ILE A 637 6.94 -5.11 40.38
CA ILE A 637 6.17 -3.98 39.82
C ILE A 637 4.65 -4.25 39.94
N LEU A 638 4.19 -5.47 39.63
CA LEU A 638 2.79 -5.86 39.78
C LEU A 638 2.33 -5.80 41.24
N SER A 639 3.16 -6.22 42.19
CA SER A 639 2.91 -6.14 43.62
C SER A 639 2.81 -4.69 44.09
N LYS A 640 3.79 -3.85 43.76
CA LYS A 640 3.80 -2.40 44.06
C LYS A 640 2.55 -1.69 43.52
N VAL A 641 2.20 -1.91 42.25
CA VAL A 641 1.00 -1.35 41.61
C VAL A 641 -0.28 -1.83 42.29
N THR A 642 -0.40 -3.14 42.56
CA THR A 642 -1.58 -3.71 43.21
C THR A 642 -1.74 -3.16 44.63
N ARG A 643 -0.64 -3.11 45.42
CA ARG A 643 -0.64 -2.62 46.79
C ARG A 643 -1.08 -1.15 46.85
N LEU A 644 -0.44 -0.27 46.07
CA LEU A 644 -0.79 1.16 46.07
C LEU A 644 -2.26 1.38 45.68
N LEU A 645 -2.74 0.74 44.61
CA LEU A 645 -4.13 0.91 44.18
C LEU A 645 -5.15 0.34 45.18
N ASN A 646 -4.81 -0.75 45.88
CA ASN A 646 -5.64 -1.30 46.96
C ASN A 646 -5.67 -0.37 48.18
N ASP A 647 -4.52 0.12 48.63
CA ASP A 647 -4.42 1.02 49.79
C ASP A 647 -5.15 2.35 49.54
N LEU A 648 -5.02 2.91 48.33
CA LEU A 648 -5.72 4.13 47.91
C LEU A 648 -7.24 3.96 47.72
N HIS A 649 -7.72 2.74 47.42
CA HIS A 649 -9.14 2.46 47.26
C HIS A 649 -9.82 2.06 48.57
N VAL A 650 -9.17 1.20 49.37
CA VAL A 650 -9.77 0.55 50.55
C VAL A 650 -9.45 1.31 51.84
N LYS A 651 -8.18 1.69 52.07
CA LYS A 651 -7.74 2.32 53.32
C LYS A 651 -8.00 3.82 53.32
N THR A 652 -7.40 4.55 52.37
CA THR A 652 -7.50 6.03 52.33
C THR A 652 -8.72 6.55 51.57
N LYS A 653 -9.41 5.67 50.83
CA LYS A 653 -10.64 5.96 50.05
C LYS A 653 -10.51 7.08 49.01
N GLN A 654 -9.29 7.52 48.65
CA GLN A 654 -9.07 8.54 47.62
C GLN A 654 -9.38 8.04 46.19
N LEU A 655 -9.51 6.73 45.95
CA LEU A 655 -9.96 6.19 44.67
C LEU A 655 -11.39 5.65 44.75
N SER A 656 -12.25 6.16 43.86
CA SER A 656 -13.54 5.53 43.58
C SER A 656 -13.36 4.15 42.93
N LEU A 657 -14.35 3.29 43.09
CA LEU A 657 -14.39 1.96 42.45
C LEU A 657 -14.25 2.04 40.91
N GLN A 658 -14.66 3.16 40.28
CA GLN A 658 -14.49 3.37 38.84
C GLN A 658 -13.05 3.74 38.46
N GLN A 659 -12.37 4.58 39.25
CA GLN A 659 -10.95 4.92 39.04
C GLN A 659 -10.07 3.68 39.29
N TYR A 660 -10.31 2.95 40.38
CA TYR A 660 -9.64 1.69 40.69
C TYR A 660 -9.77 0.68 39.53
N LYS A 661 -11.00 0.41 39.05
CA LYS A 661 -11.26 -0.52 37.92
C LYS A 661 -10.68 -0.06 36.57
N LYS A 662 -10.33 1.22 36.38
CA LYS A 662 -9.62 1.73 35.19
C LYS A 662 -8.10 1.54 35.29
N MET A 663 -7.56 1.57 36.51
CA MET A 663 -6.11 1.57 36.75
C MET A 663 -5.51 0.21 37.09
N ILE A 664 -6.26 -0.66 37.78
CA ILE A 664 -5.76 -1.97 38.26
C ILE A 664 -5.36 -2.89 37.08
N PRO A 665 -4.15 -3.49 37.08
CA PRO A 665 -3.71 -4.36 36.00
C PRO A 665 -4.42 -5.72 36.06
N ASN A 666 -4.82 -6.23 34.88
CA ASN A 666 -5.35 -7.59 34.76
C ASN A 666 -4.20 -8.60 34.75
N ARG A 667 -4.05 -9.38 35.83
CA ARG A 667 -3.00 -10.41 35.99
C ARG A 667 -2.96 -11.44 34.86
N LEU A 668 -4.08 -11.72 34.19
CA LEU A 668 -4.13 -12.68 33.07
C LEU A 668 -3.56 -12.11 31.75
N THR A 669 -3.29 -10.81 31.69
CA THR A 669 -2.83 -10.12 30.46
C THR A 669 -1.78 -9.04 30.78
N VAL A 670 -1.05 -9.18 31.89
CA VAL A 670 0.05 -8.27 32.24
C VAL A 670 1.34 -8.84 31.68
N GLU A 671 2.13 -7.99 31.04
CA GLU A 671 3.41 -8.37 30.43
C GLU A 671 4.45 -7.30 30.76
N LEU A 672 5.73 -7.69 30.83
CA LEU A 672 6.81 -6.72 30.89
C LEU A 672 6.87 -5.97 29.55
N ALA A 673 7.08 -4.65 29.59
CA ALA A 673 7.20 -3.86 28.37
C ALA A 673 8.38 -4.35 27.51
N TYR A 674 8.41 -4.03 26.22
CA TYR A 674 9.60 -4.30 25.39
C TYR A 674 10.02 -3.11 24.56
N MET A 675 11.33 -2.89 24.46
CA MET A 675 11.90 -1.87 23.60
C MET A 675 12.15 -2.43 22.20
N TYR A 676 11.94 -1.59 21.19
CA TYR A 676 12.32 -1.88 19.82
C TYR A 676 12.69 -0.58 19.09
N TYR A 677 13.45 -0.69 18.01
CA TYR A 677 14.00 0.50 17.34
C TYR A 677 13.51 0.64 15.90
N ASN A 678 13.31 1.88 15.47
CA ASN A 678 13.00 2.27 14.09
C ASN A 678 14.19 3.07 13.50
N PRO A 679 14.74 2.69 12.34
CA PRO A 679 15.86 3.42 11.72
C PRO A 679 15.50 4.85 11.28
N LYS A 680 16.27 5.84 11.74
CA LYS A 680 16.23 7.24 11.28
C LYS A 680 17.05 7.41 10.00
N THR A 681 16.64 6.75 8.91
CA THR A 681 17.34 6.71 7.60
C THR A 681 17.53 8.05 6.87
N HIS A 682 17.17 9.16 7.52
CA HIS A 682 17.34 10.53 7.07
C HIS A 682 18.48 11.28 7.79
N LYS A 683 18.94 10.83 8.96
CA LYS A 683 20.24 11.26 9.54
C LYS A 683 21.36 10.40 8.90
N ASN A 684 22.59 10.93 8.89
CA ASN A 684 23.79 10.26 8.39
C ASN A 684 24.92 10.42 9.43
N PRO A 685 25.48 9.34 10.00
CA PRO A 685 25.12 7.93 9.80
C PRO A 685 23.67 7.61 10.22
N ILE A 686 23.16 6.46 9.79
CA ILE A 686 21.80 6.03 10.12
C ILE A 686 21.72 5.69 11.62
N THR A 687 21.09 6.56 12.40
CA THR A 687 20.82 6.35 13.83
C THR A 687 19.48 5.61 14.04
N LEU A 688 19.18 5.25 15.29
CA LEU A 688 17.92 4.63 15.69
C LEU A 688 16.98 5.63 16.42
N ARG A 689 15.69 5.27 16.52
CA ARG A 689 14.73 5.80 17.51
C ARG A 689 14.20 4.62 18.34
N PRO A 690 14.32 4.62 19.68
CA PRO A 690 13.63 3.63 20.50
C PRO A 690 12.13 3.89 20.52
N ILE A 691 11.34 2.82 20.67
CA ILE A 691 9.92 2.85 20.99
C ILE A 691 9.71 1.74 22.03
N MET A 692 9.05 2.08 23.13
CA MET A 692 8.71 1.11 24.17
C MET A 692 7.25 0.69 24.02
N ASN A 693 7.00 -0.59 23.76
CA ASN A 693 5.64 -1.12 23.78
C ASN A 693 5.24 -1.40 25.23
N THR A 694 4.42 -0.52 25.77
CA THR A 694 3.90 -0.58 27.15
C THR A 694 2.47 -1.12 27.24
N ILE A 695 1.80 -1.52 26.15
CA ILE A 695 0.34 -1.75 26.12
C ILE A 695 -0.19 -2.68 27.24
N HIS A 696 0.62 -3.66 27.66
CA HIS A 696 0.30 -4.66 28.68
C HIS A 696 1.07 -4.48 30.01
N ALA A 697 1.86 -3.41 30.16
CA ALA A 697 2.63 -3.16 31.39
C ALA A 697 1.72 -2.78 32.57
N ALA A 698 2.10 -3.15 33.79
CA ALA A 698 1.27 -2.97 34.99
C ALA A 698 0.88 -1.50 35.26
N THR A 699 1.76 -0.54 34.96
CA THR A 699 1.54 0.90 35.15
C THR A 699 0.64 1.55 34.08
N THR A 700 0.23 0.82 33.04
CA THR A 700 -0.50 1.39 31.87
C THR A 700 -1.88 1.94 32.21
N GLY A 701 -2.58 1.32 33.17
CA GLY A 701 -3.86 1.81 33.65
C GLY A 701 -3.73 3.18 34.32
N ILE A 702 -2.73 3.32 35.19
CA ILE A 702 -2.38 4.57 35.89
C ILE A 702 -1.94 5.64 34.87
N SER A 703 -0.99 5.33 33.98
CA SER A 703 -0.51 6.28 32.96
C SER A 703 -1.65 6.79 32.06
N ARG A 704 -2.59 5.91 31.66
CA ARG A 704 -3.76 6.33 30.88
C ARG A 704 -4.74 7.18 31.69
N PHE A 705 -4.89 6.93 32.98
CA PHE A 705 -5.73 7.76 33.86
C PHE A 705 -5.11 9.16 34.06
N LEU A 706 -3.83 9.24 34.42
CA LEU A 706 -3.11 10.50 34.62
C LEU A 706 -3.14 11.38 33.36
N ASP A 707 -2.88 10.82 32.17
CA ASP A 707 -3.03 11.55 30.90
C ASP A 707 -4.46 12.08 30.68
N GLN A 708 -5.48 11.26 30.96
CA GLN A 708 -6.88 11.66 30.77
C GLN A 708 -7.34 12.76 31.73
N SER A 709 -6.82 12.79 32.96
CA SER A 709 -7.23 13.76 33.98
C SER A 709 -6.39 15.05 33.98
N ILE A 710 -5.08 14.97 33.69
CA ILE A 710 -4.16 16.12 33.79
C ILE A 710 -4.05 16.86 32.45
N ARG A 711 -4.04 16.15 31.32
CA ARG A 711 -3.83 16.78 30.01
C ARG A 711 -4.88 17.85 29.66
N PRO A 712 -6.19 17.68 29.96
CA PRO A 712 -7.18 18.75 29.75
C PRO A 712 -6.85 20.05 30.51
N LEU A 713 -6.24 19.94 31.69
CA LEU A 713 -5.81 21.09 32.50
C LEU A 713 -4.58 21.77 31.88
N PHE A 714 -3.61 20.98 31.39
CA PHE A 714 -2.47 21.51 30.63
C PHE A 714 -2.91 22.22 29.34
N ASP A 715 -3.77 21.58 28.53
CA ASP A 715 -4.26 22.16 27.28
C ASP A 715 -5.06 23.46 27.50
N MET A 716 -5.63 23.67 28.70
CA MET A 716 -6.27 24.93 29.12
C MET A 716 -5.22 26.00 29.49
N HIS A 717 -4.36 25.71 30.48
CA HIS A 717 -3.49 26.72 31.11
C HIS A 717 -2.19 27.02 30.36
N ALA A 718 -1.77 26.17 29.42
CA ALA A 718 -0.54 26.40 28.66
C ALA A 718 -0.69 27.37 27.47
N GLN A 719 -1.92 27.76 27.11
CA GLN A 719 -2.16 28.59 25.92
C GLN A 719 -1.49 29.97 26.03
N PRO A 720 -1.02 30.56 24.91
CA PRO A 720 -1.08 30.08 23.52
C PRO A 720 0.16 29.24 23.09
N ARG A 721 1.02 28.80 24.03
CA ARG A 721 2.36 28.26 23.71
C ARG A 721 2.37 26.94 22.92
N PRO A 722 1.45 25.98 23.11
CA PRO A 722 1.44 24.75 22.32
C PRO A 722 0.97 24.99 20.88
N ILE A 723 1.89 24.85 19.91
CA ILE A 723 1.51 24.78 18.50
C ILE A 723 0.72 23.47 18.31
N ILE A 724 -0.50 23.54 17.78
CA ILE A 724 -1.36 22.35 17.62
C ILE A 724 -1.03 21.57 16.33
N ASP A 725 -0.89 22.30 15.22
CA ASP A 725 -0.28 21.88 13.96
C ASP A 725 0.10 23.11 13.10
N GLY A 726 0.67 22.90 11.91
CA GLY A 726 1.08 23.99 11.03
C GLY A 726 -0.07 24.91 10.56
N GLY A 727 -1.33 24.46 10.61
CA GLY A 727 -2.47 25.33 10.36
C GLY A 727 -2.70 26.34 11.49
N HIS A 728 -2.35 25.98 12.73
CA HIS A 728 -2.37 26.89 13.89
C HIS A 728 -1.28 27.96 13.74
N LEU A 729 -0.03 27.52 13.56
CA LEU A 729 1.12 28.41 13.42
C LEU A 729 0.97 29.37 12.23
N LEU A 730 0.43 28.90 11.10
CA LEU A 730 0.23 29.76 9.93
C LEU A 730 -0.78 30.89 10.19
N ARG A 731 -1.82 30.67 11.00
CA ARG A 731 -2.73 31.76 11.42
C ARG A 731 -2.06 32.74 12.38
N GLN A 732 -1.20 32.26 13.28
CA GLN A 732 -0.39 33.14 14.15
C GLN A 732 0.56 34.02 13.32
N LEU A 733 1.18 33.46 12.27
CA LEU A 733 2.03 34.19 11.33
C LEU A 733 1.25 35.17 10.44
N GLU A 734 0.07 34.77 9.93
CA GLU A 734 -0.79 35.69 9.16
C GLU A 734 -1.29 36.86 10.02
N GLN A 735 -1.53 36.65 11.33
CA GLN A 735 -1.85 37.72 12.29
C GLN A 735 -0.65 38.64 12.57
N TYR A 736 0.53 38.08 12.86
CA TYR A 736 1.77 38.85 13.07
C TYR A 736 2.17 39.72 11.86
N VAL A 737 1.83 39.27 10.63
CA VAL A 737 1.97 40.09 9.41
C VAL A 737 0.91 41.18 9.34
N HIS A 738 -0.35 40.86 9.63
CA HIS A 738 -1.46 41.83 9.65
C HIS A 738 -1.19 42.98 10.63
N ASP A 739 -0.63 42.67 11.80
CA ASP A 739 -0.35 43.65 12.86
C ASP A 739 1.00 44.38 12.66
N GLY A 740 1.61 44.24 11.49
CA GLY A 740 2.80 44.99 11.07
C GLY A 740 4.12 44.58 11.74
N HIS A 741 4.17 43.41 12.39
CA HIS A 741 5.34 42.97 13.15
C HIS A 741 6.42 42.29 12.29
N LEU A 742 6.08 41.83 11.07
CA LEU A 742 7.06 41.27 10.13
C LEU A 742 7.83 42.39 9.39
N LYS A 743 9.09 42.55 9.76
CA LYS A 743 10.05 43.51 9.19
C LYS A 743 10.93 42.83 8.15
N PRO A 744 11.58 43.58 7.23
CA PRO A 744 12.59 43.03 6.31
C PRO A 744 13.76 42.31 7.03
N THR A 745 14.03 42.67 8.28
CA THR A 745 15.09 42.10 9.12
C THR A 745 14.63 40.94 10.02
N THR A 746 13.33 40.62 10.10
CA THR A 746 12.84 39.57 11.01
C THR A 746 13.45 38.21 10.66
N LEU A 747 14.08 37.60 11.65
CA LEU A 747 14.59 36.25 11.62
C LEU A 747 13.55 35.28 12.18
N PHE A 748 13.56 34.06 11.67
CA PHE A 748 12.88 32.93 12.29
C PHE A 748 13.92 32.01 12.93
N CYS A 749 13.56 31.43 14.09
CA CYS A 749 14.31 30.37 14.73
C CYS A 749 13.46 29.10 14.78
N THR A 750 14.07 27.96 14.45
CA THR A 750 13.53 26.63 14.74
C THR A 750 14.53 25.82 15.56
N ALA A 751 14.07 24.98 16.48
CA ALA A 751 14.96 24.08 17.24
C ALA A 751 14.32 22.71 17.52
N ASP A 752 15.12 21.64 17.43
CA ASP A 752 14.76 20.27 17.84
C ASP A 752 15.30 20.01 19.26
N ILE A 753 14.43 19.59 20.19
CA ILE A 753 14.85 19.25 21.56
C ILE A 753 15.47 17.85 21.57
N THR A 754 16.75 17.77 21.91
CA THR A 754 17.51 16.51 21.87
C THR A 754 16.95 15.50 22.87
N ASN A 755 16.36 14.40 22.35
CA ASN A 755 15.96 13.22 23.12
C ASN A 755 14.96 13.47 24.28
N LEU A 756 14.16 14.55 24.24
CA LEU A 756 13.25 15.04 25.30
C LEU A 756 12.76 13.96 26.29
N TYR A 757 11.93 13.01 25.85
CA TYR A 757 11.33 11.99 26.71
C TYR A 757 12.31 11.13 27.52
N THR A 758 13.50 10.89 26.97
CA THR A 758 14.54 10.02 27.56
C THR A 758 15.56 10.79 28.41
N MET A 759 15.58 12.12 28.32
CA MET A 759 16.46 12.99 29.11
C MET A 759 15.70 13.75 30.22
N LEU A 760 14.37 13.75 30.18
CA LEU A 760 13.49 14.39 31.16
C LEU A 760 13.87 13.99 32.62
N PRO A 761 14.26 14.94 33.48
CA PRO A 761 14.67 14.64 34.86
C PRO A 761 13.45 14.17 35.66
N GLN A 762 13.50 12.95 36.19
CA GLN A 762 12.30 12.26 36.68
C GLN A 762 11.67 12.96 37.88
N ASP A 763 12.46 13.27 38.92
CA ASP A 763 11.95 13.78 40.19
C ASP A 763 11.56 15.26 40.09
N GLU A 764 12.43 16.08 39.48
CA GLU A 764 12.14 17.47 39.12
C GLU A 764 10.86 17.60 38.28
N SER A 765 10.57 16.65 37.38
CA SER A 765 9.31 16.65 36.62
C SER A 765 8.09 16.31 37.47
N LEU A 766 8.23 15.49 38.51
CA LEU A 766 7.15 15.22 39.47
C LEU A 766 6.87 16.44 40.36
N ASP A 767 7.90 17.23 40.64
CA ASP A 767 7.81 18.43 41.46
C ASP A 767 7.27 19.62 40.66
N ILE A 768 7.71 19.81 39.40
CA ILE A 768 7.10 20.78 38.47
C ILE A 768 5.66 20.39 38.09
N LEU A 769 5.29 19.10 38.11
CA LEU A 769 3.89 18.67 37.99
C LEU A 769 3.04 19.14 39.19
N GLU A 770 3.54 18.95 40.41
CA GLU A 770 2.87 19.41 41.63
C GLU A 770 2.81 20.94 41.68
N GLU A 771 3.89 21.63 41.33
CA GLU A 771 3.93 23.09 41.21
C GLU A 771 2.94 23.61 40.17
N PHE A 772 2.90 23.03 38.96
CA PHE A 772 1.93 23.41 37.91
C PHE A 772 0.48 23.27 38.39
N LEU A 773 0.15 22.23 39.16
CA LEU A 773 -1.21 22.07 39.68
C LEU A 773 -1.53 23.09 40.78
N ARG A 774 -0.55 23.46 41.61
CA ARG A 774 -0.68 24.49 42.65
C ARG A 774 -0.72 25.92 42.09
N GLU A 775 0.11 26.26 41.09
CA GLU A 775 0.13 27.56 40.38
C GLU A 775 -1.24 27.90 39.74
N HIS A 776 -2.09 26.89 39.48
CA HIS A 776 -3.43 27.04 38.91
C HIS A 776 -4.58 26.71 39.89
N ASN A 777 -4.31 26.72 41.20
CA ASN A 777 -5.28 26.53 42.28
C ASN A 777 -6.06 25.20 42.26
N TYR A 778 -5.40 24.10 41.92
CA TYR A 778 -5.92 22.76 42.19
C TYR A 778 -5.38 22.24 43.53
N GLU A 779 -6.24 21.64 44.34
CA GLU A 779 -5.85 20.82 45.50
C GLU A 779 -6.07 19.32 45.23
N GLN A 780 -7.07 19.01 44.40
CA GLN A 780 -7.49 17.67 44.03
C GLN A 780 -7.89 17.62 42.55
N ILE A 781 -7.70 16.47 41.92
CA ILE A 781 -8.18 16.17 40.56
C ILE A 781 -9.12 14.98 40.65
N GLN A 782 -10.40 15.18 40.29
CA GLN A 782 -11.43 14.12 40.32
C GLN A 782 -11.51 13.37 41.68
N GLY A 783 -11.37 14.12 42.79
CA GLY A 783 -11.40 13.60 44.16
C GLY A 783 -10.07 13.02 44.69
N ILE A 784 -8.99 13.09 43.90
CA ILE A 784 -7.66 12.57 44.26
C ILE A 784 -6.75 13.75 44.61
N SER A 785 -6.13 13.74 45.79
CA SER A 785 -5.18 14.79 46.21
C SER A 785 -3.92 14.85 45.33
N ILE A 786 -3.30 16.02 45.20
CA ILE A 786 -2.04 16.17 44.43
C ILE A 786 -0.96 15.20 44.92
N GLY A 787 -0.81 15.00 46.24
CA GLY A 787 0.16 14.03 46.78
C GLY A 787 -0.04 12.61 46.25
N VAL A 788 -1.29 12.16 46.07
CA VAL A 788 -1.60 10.86 45.46
C VAL A 788 -1.41 10.88 43.94
N ILE A 789 -1.70 12.00 43.26
CA ILE A 789 -1.35 12.19 41.85
C ILE A 789 0.17 12.06 41.65
N ARG A 790 0.99 12.68 42.52
CA ARG A 790 2.46 12.57 42.50
C ARG A 790 2.94 11.15 42.79
N GLN A 791 2.33 10.43 43.75
CA GLN A 791 2.63 9.01 43.99
C GLN A 791 2.32 8.11 42.77
N LEU A 792 1.18 8.31 42.13
CA LEU A 792 0.79 7.59 40.91
C LEU A 792 1.71 7.91 39.73
N ALA A 793 2.09 9.18 39.57
CA ALA A 793 3.04 9.64 38.56
C ALA A 793 4.46 9.07 38.79
N HIS A 794 4.94 9.10 40.03
CA HIS A 794 6.21 8.50 40.46
C HIS A 794 6.28 7.02 40.07
N LEU A 795 5.23 6.26 40.36
CA LEU A 795 5.15 4.84 40.02
C LEU A 795 5.20 4.60 38.49
N VAL A 796 4.57 5.46 37.69
CA VAL A 796 4.61 5.39 36.22
C VAL A 796 6.03 5.64 35.67
N LEU A 797 6.81 6.53 36.28
CA LEU A 797 8.19 6.80 35.86
C LEU A 797 9.17 5.72 36.37
N LYS A 798 9.28 5.57 37.70
CA LYS A 798 10.36 4.84 38.38
C LYS A 798 10.26 3.32 38.21
N GLU A 799 9.04 2.79 38.09
CA GLU A 799 8.80 1.35 37.84
C GLU A 799 8.62 1.05 36.35
N THR A 800 9.09 1.92 35.45
CA THR A 800 9.24 1.58 34.02
C THR A 800 10.41 0.61 33.85
N ALA A 801 10.08 -0.67 33.64
CA ALA A 801 11.03 -1.70 33.25
C ALA A 801 10.59 -2.43 31.97
N PHE A 802 11.56 -2.93 31.21
CA PHE A 802 11.34 -3.52 29.88
C PHE A 802 12.36 -4.60 29.51
N VAL A 803 12.03 -5.39 28.50
CA VAL A 803 12.93 -6.33 27.81
C VAL A 803 13.53 -5.65 26.58
N ASP A 804 14.84 -5.80 26.37
CA ASP A 804 15.48 -5.56 25.06
C ASP A 804 16.40 -6.73 24.70
N GLY A 805 16.16 -7.34 23.55
CA GLY A 805 16.71 -8.66 23.20
C GLY A 805 16.36 -9.73 24.23
N ASN A 806 17.37 -10.23 24.94
CA ASN A 806 17.26 -11.23 26.02
C ASN A 806 17.60 -10.64 27.41
N LYS A 807 17.72 -9.31 27.55
CA LYS A 807 18.10 -8.63 28.81
C LYS A 807 16.94 -7.80 29.36
N PHE A 808 16.91 -7.64 30.68
CA PHE A 808 15.96 -6.80 31.41
C PHE A 808 16.59 -5.45 31.75
N TYR A 809 15.82 -4.37 31.68
CA TYR A 809 16.30 -3.02 32.01
C TYR A 809 15.24 -2.22 32.78
N ARG A 810 15.67 -1.29 33.65
CA ARG A 810 14.86 -0.22 34.24
C ARG A 810 15.21 1.12 33.58
N GLN A 811 14.23 2.00 33.40
CA GLN A 811 14.46 3.37 32.95
C GLN A 811 14.68 4.31 34.16
N ILE A 812 15.91 4.80 34.29
CA ILE A 812 16.36 5.64 35.42
C ILE A 812 16.40 7.14 35.10
N ILE A 813 16.39 7.52 33.80
CA ILE A 813 16.23 8.91 33.34
C ILE A 813 15.12 8.95 32.29
N GLY A 814 14.30 10.00 32.30
CA GLY A 814 13.17 10.14 31.40
C GLY A 814 11.97 9.25 31.74
N GLY A 815 10.99 9.23 30.83
CA GLY A 815 9.88 8.28 30.85
C GLY A 815 9.80 7.45 29.56
N ALA A 816 8.97 6.41 29.58
CA ALA A 816 8.83 5.49 28.46
C ALA A 816 8.31 6.17 27.19
N MET A 817 9.06 6.10 26.08
CA MET A 817 8.60 6.48 24.74
C MET A 817 7.47 5.54 24.25
N GLY A 818 6.25 5.78 24.73
CA GLY A 818 5.06 4.94 24.53
C GLY A 818 4.05 5.00 25.69
N SER A 819 4.44 5.49 26.87
CA SER A 819 3.54 5.79 27.99
C SER A 819 2.70 7.04 27.69
N PRO A 820 1.35 6.99 27.76
CA PRO A 820 0.49 8.16 27.54
C PRO A 820 0.86 9.37 28.40
N PHE A 821 0.99 9.18 29.71
CA PHE A 821 1.26 10.27 30.66
C PHE A 821 2.60 10.98 30.41
N THR A 822 3.62 10.26 29.91
CA THR A 822 4.95 10.82 29.66
C THR A 822 4.94 11.96 28.64
N LEU A 823 3.98 11.98 27.70
CA LEU A 823 3.76 13.14 26.81
C LEU A 823 3.25 14.37 27.57
N THR A 824 2.27 14.18 28.44
CA THR A 824 1.66 15.26 29.21
C THR A 824 2.63 15.82 30.25
N LEU A 825 3.39 14.95 30.93
CA LEU A 825 4.45 15.36 31.85
C LEU A 825 5.58 16.15 31.17
N ALA A 826 6.09 15.65 30.04
CA ALA A 826 7.15 16.35 29.30
C ALA A 826 6.69 17.74 28.82
N ASN A 827 5.40 17.90 28.47
CA ASN A 827 4.85 19.20 28.11
C ASN A 827 4.72 20.17 29.29
N ILE A 828 4.38 19.67 30.50
CA ILE A 828 4.32 20.46 31.73
C ILE A 828 5.73 20.92 32.15
N PHE A 829 6.71 20.02 32.16
CA PHE A 829 8.12 20.35 32.38
C PHE A 829 8.60 21.44 31.41
N MET A 830 8.39 21.23 30.10
CA MET A 830 8.80 22.20 29.08
C MET A 830 8.04 23.53 29.18
N TRP A 831 6.80 23.56 29.69
CA TRP A 831 6.07 24.81 29.94
C TRP A 831 6.71 25.65 31.05
N LYS A 832 7.32 25.03 32.08
CA LYS A 832 8.09 25.78 33.09
C LYS A 832 9.44 26.22 32.54
N TRP A 833 10.15 25.30 31.88
CA TRP A 833 11.46 25.57 31.29
C TRP A 833 11.41 26.69 30.24
N GLU A 834 10.45 26.67 29.31
CA GLU A 834 10.38 27.64 28.21
C GLU A 834 10.00 29.05 28.67
N LYS A 835 9.16 29.16 29.73
CA LYS A 835 8.80 30.42 30.42
C LYS A 835 10.07 31.17 30.85
N ASN A 836 11.06 30.43 31.37
CA ASN A 836 12.26 30.99 32.00
C ASN A 836 13.44 31.10 31.01
N ALA A 837 13.65 30.09 30.17
CA ALA A 837 14.84 29.95 29.33
C ALA A 837 14.77 30.69 27.97
N ILE A 838 13.57 30.92 27.43
CA ILE A 838 13.38 31.54 26.11
C ILE A 838 12.40 32.72 26.17
N CYS A 839 11.17 32.50 26.66
CA CYS A 839 10.10 33.50 26.58
C CYS A 839 10.42 34.80 27.33
N SER A 840 11.20 34.71 28.40
CA SER A 840 11.72 35.84 29.18
C SER A 840 12.63 36.82 28.40
N ALA A 841 13.17 36.38 27.26
CA ALA A 841 14.10 37.14 26.43
C ALA A 841 13.50 37.59 25.08
N LEU A 842 12.21 37.32 24.85
CA LEU A 842 11.46 37.72 23.66
C LEU A 842 10.58 38.94 23.96
N GLU A 843 10.33 39.76 22.94
CA GLU A 843 9.44 40.92 23.03
C GLU A 843 7.97 40.45 22.88
N SER A 844 7.02 41.17 23.49
CA SER A 844 5.63 40.68 23.68
C SER A 844 4.84 40.45 22.39
N HIS A 845 5.26 41.04 21.28
CA HIS A 845 4.70 40.82 19.94
C HIS A 845 5.32 39.63 19.20
N GLU A 846 6.42 39.04 19.69
CA GLU A 846 7.06 37.90 19.02
C GLU A 846 6.27 36.60 19.24
N ILE A 847 6.08 35.84 18.17
CA ILE A 847 5.50 34.49 18.26
C ILE A 847 6.54 33.60 18.93
N TYR A 848 6.19 32.98 20.05
CA TYR A 848 6.81 31.74 20.53
C TYR A 848 5.79 30.60 20.48
N GLY A 849 6.23 29.41 20.07
CA GLY A 849 5.45 28.21 20.30
C GLY A 849 6.21 26.91 20.07
N ARG A 850 5.69 25.83 20.65
CA ARG A 850 6.32 24.49 20.59
C ARG A 850 5.30 23.42 20.23
N TYR A 851 5.66 22.56 19.27
CA TYR A 851 4.98 21.30 18.98
C TYR A 851 5.85 20.15 19.50
N ILE A 852 5.60 19.71 20.73
CA ILE A 852 6.29 18.56 21.34
C ILE A 852 7.81 18.78 21.42
N ASP A 853 8.57 18.24 20.45
CA ASP A 853 10.03 18.29 20.30
C ASP A 853 10.47 19.49 19.43
N ASP A 854 9.60 19.99 18.52
CA ASP A 854 9.86 21.09 17.58
C ASP A 854 9.50 22.47 18.22
N ILE A 855 10.46 23.38 18.39
CA ILE A 855 10.25 24.80 18.79
C ILE A 855 10.29 25.71 17.56
N PHE A 856 9.48 26.78 17.56
CA PHE A 856 9.54 27.90 16.62
C PHE A 856 9.38 29.25 17.34
N PHE A 857 10.16 30.27 16.94
CA PHE A 857 9.86 31.66 17.29
C PHE A 857 10.31 32.68 16.24
N THR A 858 9.67 33.86 16.25
CA THR A 858 10.07 35.04 15.46
C THR A 858 11.02 35.94 16.25
N PHE A 859 11.82 36.75 15.56
CA PHE A 859 12.76 37.66 16.23
C PHE A 859 13.15 38.85 15.34
N ASN A 860 12.86 40.07 15.81
CA ASN A 860 13.22 41.32 15.13
C ASN A 860 14.60 41.89 15.51
N GLY A 861 15.33 41.25 16.43
CA GLY A 861 16.67 41.68 16.85
C GLY A 861 17.82 41.15 15.97
N PRO A 862 19.06 41.62 16.20
CA PRO A 862 20.23 41.20 15.42
C PRO A 862 20.62 39.75 15.72
N LYS A 863 21.15 39.03 14.71
CA LYS A 863 21.47 37.60 14.78
C LYS A 863 22.33 37.19 16.00
N PRO A 864 23.36 37.93 16.45
CA PRO A 864 24.09 37.57 17.66
C PRO A 864 23.22 37.54 18.95
N LYS A 865 22.18 38.39 19.06
CA LYS A 865 21.27 38.40 20.22
C LYS A 865 20.45 37.10 20.28
N ILE A 866 19.98 36.56 19.13
CA ILE A 866 19.20 35.31 19.11
C ILE A 866 20.08 34.08 19.40
N GLN A 867 21.34 34.09 18.93
CA GLN A 867 22.31 33.03 19.25
C GLN A 867 22.57 32.97 20.76
N ARG A 868 22.78 34.13 21.40
CA ARG A 868 22.97 34.23 22.86
C ARG A 868 21.76 33.77 23.68
N ILE A 869 20.54 33.88 23.15
CA ILE A 869 19.33 33.30 23.80
C ILE A 869 19.39 31.77 23.74
N ILE A 870 19.78 31.19 22.61
CA ILE A 870 19.89 29.73 22.42
C ILE A 870 21.05 29.15 23.24
N GLU A 871 22.17 29.86 23.35
CA GLU A 871 23.32 29.52 24.21
C GLU A 871 22.89 29.45 25.68
N LYS A 872 22.27 30.53 26.20
CA LYS A 872 21.71 30.56 27.56
C LYS A 872 20.65 29.48 27.81
N ALA A 873 19.78 29.22 26.85
CA ALA A 873 18.78 28.15 26.96
C ALA A 873 19.45 26.75 27.03
N ASN A 874 20.56 26.54 26.30
CA ASN A 874 21.36 25.32 26.42
C ASN A 874 22.14 25.24 27.74
N GLU A 875 22.48 26.36 28.38
CA GLU A 875 23.09 26.39 29.72
C GLU A 875 22.07 26.14 30.84
N PHE A 876 20.81 26.56 30.64
CA PHE A 876 19.74 26.56 31.66
C PHE A 876 19.45 25.19 32.30
N HIS A 877 19.67 24.08 31.59
CA HIS A 877 19.50 22.73 32.16
C HIS A 877 20.48 21.72 31.54
N PRO A 878 21.14 20.84 32.33
CA PRO A 878 22.12 19.89 31.81
C PRO A 878 21.52 18.91 30.79
N ASN A 879 20.30 18.42 31.03
CA ASN A 879 19.68 17.37 30.21
C ASN A 879 18.91 17.88 28.98
N ILE A 880 18.63 19.19 28.87
CA ILE A 880 17.86 19.76 27.76
C ILE A 880 18.84 20.49 26.83
N LYS A 881 18.86 20.11 25.55
CA LYS A 881 19.73 20.73 24.52
C LYS A 881 18.97 20.95 23.22
N LEU A 882 19.16 22.12 22.62
CA LEU A 882 18.51 22.59 21.40
C LEU A 882 19.44 22.45 20.17
N GLU A 883 19.05 21.63 19.18
CA GLU A 883 19.63 21.68 17.82
C GLU A 883 18.90 22.82 17.05
N ALA A 884 19.42 24.05 17.09
CA ALA A 884 18.75 25.25 16.54
C ALA A 884 19.23 25.67 15.13
N ASN A 885 18.33 26.28 14.35
CA ASN A 885 18.57 26.88 13.04
C ASN A 885 17.92 28.27 12.94
N ILE A 886 18.63 29.24 12.37
CA ILE A 886 18.27 30.67 12.38
C ILE A 886 18.42 31.26 10.98
N GLY A 887 17.36 31.86 10.44
CA GLY A 887 17.44 32.60 9.18
C GLY A 887 16.12 33.25 8.76
N SER A 888 16.14 33.95 7.63
CA SER A 888 14.93 34.43 6.96
C SER A 888 14.12 33.30 6.31
N CYS A 889 14.70 32.11 6.11
CA CYS A 889 14.02 30.94 5.59
C CYS A 889 14.28 29.72 6.50
N VAL A 890 13.21 29.13 7.06
CA VAL A 890 13.27 27.98 7.97
C VAL A 890 12.18 26.96 7.70
N SER A 891 12.39 25.72 8.12
CA SER A 891 11.37 24.66 8.07
C SER A 891 10.96 24.21 9.47
N VAL A 892 9.65 24.17 9.74
CA VAL A 892 9.07 23.69 11.01
C VAL A 892 7.89 22.76 10.72
N LEU A 893 7.81 21.62 11.41
CA LEU A 893 6.85 20.54 11.16
C LEU A 893 6.85 20.03 9.71
N ASP A 894 6.04 20.69 8.89
CA ASP A 894 5.63 20.40 7.52
C ASP A 894 5.56 21.69 6.67
N LEU A 895 5.87 22.86 7.25
CA LEU A 895 5.92 24.17 6.61
C LEU A 895 7.36 24.52 6.25
N LEU A 896 7.52 25.20 5.12
CA LEU A 896 8.64 26.09 4.85
C LEU A 896 8.12 27.53 5.00
N ILE A 897 8.84 28.36 5.76
CA ILE A 897 8.48 29.74 6.09
C ILE A 897 9.64 30.61 5.64
N GLU A 898 9.37 31.65 4.86
CA GLU A 898 10.36 32.52 4.22
C GLU A 898 9.94 33.98 4.31
N ASN A 899 10.83 34.84 4.80
CA ASN A 899 10.68 36.29 4.83
C ASN A 899 11.43 36.87 3.62
N ARG A 900 10.68 37.39 2.64
CA ARG A 900 11.23 38.13 1.50
C ARG A 900 11.01 39.62 1.73
N ASN A 901 11.97 40.27 2.38
CA ASN A 901 12.01 41.71 2.61
C ASN A 901 10.71 42.28 3.24
N GLY A 902 10.14 41.57 4.23
CA GLY A 902 8.91 41.94 4.92
C GLY A 902 7.66 41.19 4.41
N VAL A 903 7.76 40.45 3.30
CA VAL A 903 6.65 39.65 2.76
C VAL A 903 6.78 38.19 3.20
N LEU A 904 5.72 37.67 3.84
CA LEU A 904 5.63 36.28 4.27
C LEU A 904 5.32 35.33 3.11
N PHE A 905 6.31 34.54 2.72
CA PHE A 905 6.13 33.40 1.82
C PHE A 905 6.09 32.09 2.62
N THR A 906 5.16 31.21 2.22
CA THR A 906 5.02 29.87 2.79
C THR A 906 4.80 28.82 1.71
N SER A 907 5.35 27.62 1.94
CA SER A 907 5.08 26.43 1.13
C SER A 907 5.03 25.17 1.99
N LEU A 908 4.62 24.05 1.37
CA LEU A 908 4.84 22.73 1.95
C LEU A 908 6.35 22.42 2.00
N TYR A 909 6.85 21.91 3.14
CA TYR A 909 8.22 21.40 3.27
C TYR A 909 8.28 19.89 3.07
N HIS A 910 9.11 19.45 2.13
CA HIS A 910 9.49 18.04 1.93
C HIS A 910 10.90 17.82 2.48
N LYS A 911 11.04 16.92 3.44
CA LYS A 911 12.35 16.57 4.02
C LYS A 911 13.21 15.85 2.95
N PRO A 912 14.43 16.30 2.60
CA PRO A 912 15.19 15.84 1.41
C PRO A 912 15.57 14.35 1.30
N ALA A 913 15.22 13.53 2.29
CA ALA A 913 15.44 12.08 2.30
C ALA A 913 14.14 11.30 2.59
N ALA A 914 12.97 11.92 2.44
CA ALA A 914 11.66 11.30 2.61
C ALA A 914 11.11 10.84 1.26
N GLU A 915 11.04 9.52 1.06
CA GLU A 915 10.42 8.96 -0.12
C GLU A 915 8.95 9.42 -0.29
N PRO A 916 8.49 9.69 -1.52
CA PRO A 916 7.11 10.09 -1.83
C PRO A 916 6.16 8.89 -1.67
N CYS A 917 5.91 8.49 -0.43
CA CYS A 917 5.37 7.17 -0.08
C CYS A 917 3.93 7.25 0.45
N VAL A 918 3.00 6.59 -0.25
CA VAL A 918 1.59 6.48 0.14
C VAL A 918 1.09 5.04 -0.03
N VAL A 919 -0.14 4.73 0.40
CA VAL A 919 -0.71 3.38 0.25
C VAL A 919 -0.76 3.00 -1.25
N PRO A 920 -0.07 1.95 -1.72
CA PRO A 920 0.00 1.69 -3.16
C PRO A 920 -1.35 1.27 -3.73
N PHE A 921 -1.72 1.77 -4.91
CA PHE A 921 -3.08 1.61 -5.47
C PHE A 921 -3.51 0.15 -5.72
N ILE A 922 -2.53 -0.75 -5.85
CA ILE A 922 -2.73 -2.21 -5.97
C ILE A 922 -3.17 -2.89 -4.65
N SER A 923 -3.00 -2.22 -3.51
CA SER A 923 -3.28 -2.75 -2.17
C SER A 923 -4.77 -3.07 -1.94
N ASP A 924 -5.07 -3.95 -0.97
CA ASP A 924 -6.42 -4.29 -0.53
C ASP A 924 -7.00 -3.29 0.49
N HIS A 925 -7.03 -2.03 0.09
CA HIS A 925 -7.68 -0.95 0.82
C HIS A 925 -9.01 -0.54 0.17
N ALA A 926 -9.97 -0.13 0.98
CA ALA A 926 -11.25 0.38 0.51
C ALA A 926 -11.06 1.65 -0.34
N ARG A 927 -11.86 1.80 -1.42
CA ARG A 927 -11.65 2.88 -2.41
C ARG A 927 -11.72 4.31 -1.85
N HIS A 928 -12.40 4.53 -0.73
CA HIS A 928 -12.40 5.83 -0.07
C HIS A 928 -11.04 6.20 0.56
N VAL A 929 -10.20 5.24 0.95
CA VAL A 929 -8.87 5.52 1.52
C VAL A 929 -7.97 6.18 0.47
N PHE A 930 -7.93 5.61 -0.74
CA PHE A 930 -7.17 6.19 -1.86
C PHE A 930 -7.68 7.60 -2.25
N SER A 931 -9.00 7.84 -2.22
CA SER A 931 -9.59 9.17 -2.46
C SER A 931 -9.27 10.15 -1.33
N ASN A 932 -9.27 9.69 -0.08
CA ASN A 932 -8.99 10.54 1.09
C ASN A 932 -7.51 10.94 1.16
N ILE A 933 -6.58 10.07 0.75
CA ILE A 933 -5.15 10.43 0.58
C ILE A 933 -5.04 11.62 -0.39
N ILE A 934 -5.64 11.52 -1.58
CA ILE A 934 -5.62 12.61 -2.57
C ILE A 934 -6.25 13.90 -2.01
N LYS A 935 -7.43 13.79 -1.38
CA LYS A 935 -8.11 14.96 -0.79
C LYS A 935 -7.25 15.61 0.32
N ALA A 936 -6.64 14.82 1.20
CA ALA A 936 -5.84 15.32 2.31
C ALA A 936 -4.56 16.02 1.82
N SER A 937 -3.86 15.45 0.83
CA SER A 937 -2.70 16.11 0.21
C SER A 937 -3.07 17.46 -0.41
N LEU A 938 -4.16 17.52 -1.20
CA LEU A 938 -4.61 18.78 -1.81
C LEU A 938 -5.08 19.82 -0.79
N LEU A 939 -5.83 19.41 0.26
CA LEU A 939 -6.22 20.31 1.37
C LEU A 939 -5.02 20.92 2.07
N ARG A 940 -3.97 20.12 2.30
CA ARG A 940 -2.71 20.57 2.94
C ARG A 940 -1.90 21.48 2.02
N ALA A 941 -1.84 21.18 0.72
CA ALA A 941 -1.19 22.03 -0.27
C ALA A 941 -1.86 23.41 -0.36
N VAL A 942 -3.20 23.50 -0.45
CA VAL A 942 -3.90 24.80 -0.48
C VAL A 942 -3.69 25.59 0.82
N ARG A 943 -3.68 24.93 1.97
CA ARG A 943 -3.44 25.59 3.27
C ARG A 943 -2.04 26.21 3.38
N TYR A 944 -1.01 25.47 2.97
CA TYR A 944 0.39 25.85 3.24
C TYR A 944 1.08 26.60 2.09
N SER A 945 0.42 26.77 0.95
CA SER A 945 0.97 27.56 -0.16
C SER A 945 0.55 29.02 -0.02
N SER A 946 1.51 29.92 -0.14
CA SER A 946 1.27 31.37 -0.12
C SER A 946 0.63 31.89 -1.42
N THR A 947 1.03 31.35 -2.58
CA THR A 947 0.52 31.72 -3.92
C THR A 947 0.03 30.51 -4.71
N LEU A 948 -0.75 30.76 -5.78
CA LEU A 948 -1.22 29.76 -6.73
C LEU A 948 -0.07 28.96 -7.36
N ASP A 949 1.03 29.61 -7.76
CA ASP A 949 2.17 28.91 -8.39
C ASP A 949 2.86 27.92 -7.44
N ILE A 950 2.96 28.27 -6.15
CA ILE A 950 3.48 27.37 -5.12
C ILE A 950 2.52 26.18 -4.93
N PHE A 951 1.21 26.43 -4.93
CA PHE A 951 0.20 25.37 -4.89
C PHE A 951 0.23 24.46 -6.13
N GLU A 952 0.39 25.03 -7.32
CA GLU A 952 0.40 24.30 -8.59
C GLU A 952 1.67 23.46 -8.75
N LYS A 953 2.84 23.97 -8.32
CA LYS A 953 4.08 23.20 -8.17
C LYS A 953 3.89 22.01 -7.23
N GLU A 954 3.21 22.19 -6.10
CA GLU A 954 2.90 21.10 -5.17
C GLU A 954 1.83 20.13 -5.71
N ARG A 955 0.82 20.60 -6.44
CA ARG A 955 -0.16 19.76 -7.14
C ARG A 955 0.54 18.80 -8.11
N ARG A 956 1.58 19.26 -8.83
CA ARG A 956 2.42 18.40 -9.68
C ARG A 956 3.24 17.41 -8.86
N THR A 957 3.84 17.81 -7.74
CA THR A 957 4.54 16.91 -6.80
C THR A 957 3.60 15.79 -6.29
N ILE A 958 2.39 16.15 -5.86
CA ILE A 958 1.33 15.20 -5.44
C ILE A 958 0.95 14.27 -6.60
N ARG A 959 0.79 14.79 -7.82
CA ARG A 959 0.47 13.97 -9.01
C ARG A 959 1.57 12.94 -9.29
N LEU A 960 2.83 13.35 -9.25
CA LEU A 960 3.99 12.46 -9.43
C LEU A 960 4.07 11.40 -8.32
N MET A 961 3.94 11.79 -7.05
CA MET A 961 3.84 10.85 -5.91
C MET A 961 2.77 9.78 -6.14
N LEU A 962 1.57 10.18 -6.57
CA LEU A 962 0.47 9.24 -6.82
C LEU A 962 0.80 8.27 -7.97
N LEU A 963 1.40 8.76 -9.07
CA LEU A 963 1.86 7.92 -10.18
C LEU A 963 2.95 6.94 -9.75
N TYR A 964 3.93 7.37 -8.94
CA TYR A 964 4.98 6.49 -8.38
C TYR A 964 4.41 5.35 -7.53
N ASN A 965 3.29 5.59 -6.83
CA ASN A 965 2.57 4.60 -6.02
C ASN A 965 1.48 3.84 -6.81
N GLY A 966 1.47 3.96 -8.14
CA GLY A 966 0.65 3.17 -9.05
C GLY A 966 -0.80 3.65 -9.22
N TYR A 967 -1.15 4.88 -8.84
CA TYR A 967 -2.51 5.41 -9.01
C TYR A 967 -2.74 5.78 -10.48
N PRO A 968 -3.74 5.19 -11.17
CA PRO A 968 -3.99 5.48 -12.58
C PRO A 968 -4.33 6.95 -12.81
N SER A 969 -3.75 7.56 -13.86
CA SER A 969 -3.97 8.96 -14.26
C SER A 969 -5.46 9.39 -14.20
N ARG A 970 -6.34 8.61 -14.83
CA ARG A 970 -7.81 8.83 -14.82
C ARG A 970 -8.44 8.88 -13.42
N TYR A 971 -7.88 8.15 -12.45
CA TYR A 971 -8.34 8.18 -11.06
C TYR A 971 -7.81 9.42 -10.34
N ILE A 972 -6.56 9.83 -10.59
CA ILE A 972 -6.01 11.09 -10.10
C ILE A 972 -6.87 12.25 -10.62
N ASP A 973 -7.05 12.36 -11.94
CA ASP A 973 -7.86 13.40 -12.59
C ASP A 973 -9.28 13.49 -12.02
N LYS A 974 -9.94 12.35 -11.75
CA LYS A 974 -11.29 12.30 -11.18
C LYS A 974 -11.33 12.86 -9.75
N ASN A 975 -10.32 12.57 -8.92
CA ASN A 975 -10.28 13.07 -7.55
C ASN A 975 -9.84 14.53 -7.49
N PHE A 976 -8.90 14.97 -8.36
CA PHE A 976 -8.52 16.37 -8.47
C PHE A 976 -9.70 17.22 -8.99
N ARG A 977 -10.39 16.82 -10.08
CA ARG A 977 -11.61 17.52 -10.51
C ARG A 977 -12.67 17.55 -9.40
N LYS A 978 -12.90 16.45 -8.68
CA LYS A 978 -13.82 16.45 -7.53
C LYS A 978 -13.39 17.42 -6.41
N PHE A 979 -12.10 17.64 -6.21
CA PHE A 979 -11.61 18.65 -5.26
C PHE A 979 -11.96 20.07 -5.74
N PHE A 980 -11.62 20.41 -6.99
CA PHE A 980 -11.90 21.75 -7.55
C PHE A 980 -13.40 22.03 -7.73
N THR A 981 -14.21 21.10 -8.26
CA THR A 981 -15.66 21.29 -8.47
C THR A 981 -16.48 21.36 -7.16
N ILE A 982 -15.91 20.95 -6.02
CA ILE A 982 -16.54 21.18 -4.70
C ILE A 982 -16.28 22.62 -4.20
N SER A 983 -15.37 23.36 -4.85
CA SER A 983 -14.93 24.69 -4.43
C SER A 983 -15.11 25.78 -5.51
N ILE A 984 -15.34 25.40 -6.77
CA ILE A 984 -15.43 26.27 -7.96
C ILE A 984 -16.54 25.74 -8.88
N SER A 985 -17.36 26.63 -9.44
CA SER A 985 -18.61 26.30 -10.16
C SER A 985 -18.46 25.91 -11.64
N GLN A 986 -17.26 25.97 -12.23
CA GLN A 986 -17.04 25.79 -13.67
C GLN A 986 -16.33 24.49 -14.06
N ILE A 987 -16.65 23.99 -15.27
CA ILE A 987 -16.20 22.69 -15.78
C ILE A 987 -14.95 22.86 -16.66
N SER A 988 -13.78 23.03 -16.03
CA SER A 988 -12.51 22.91 -16.76
C SER A 988 -12.26 21.46 -17.20
N MET A 989 -11.73 21.30 -18.42
CA MET A 989 -11.18 20.04 -18.92
C MET A 989 -10.06 19.50 -18.02
N ILE A 990 -9.22 20.40 -17.48
CA ILE A 990 -7.95 20.08 -16.83
C ILE A 990 -8.03 20.45 -15.34
N PRO A 991 -7.58 19.57 -14.42
CA PRO A 991 -7.63 19.86 -12.99
C PRO A 991 -6.40 20.65 -12.51
N PHE A 992 -6.43 21.96 -12.73
CA PHE A 992 -5.60 22.98 -12.09
C PHE A 992 -6.47 24.22 -11.77
N MET A 993 -5.96 25.16 -10.97
CA MET A 993 -6.60 26.47 -10.77
C MET A 993 -5.99 27.53 -11.72
N ASN A 994 -6.82 28.51 -12.12
CA ASN A 994 -6.48 29.52 -13.13
C ASN A 994 -6.52 30.98 -12.60
N ASN A 995 -6.94 31.19 -11.35
CA ASN A 995 -7.22 32.51 -10.80
C ASN A 995 -6.76 32.57 -9.34
N GLU A 996 -5.97 33.60 -9.00
CA GLU A 996 -5.36 33.79 -7.69
C GLU A 996 -6.42 34.07 -6.61
N ASP A 997 -7.43 34.90 -6.90
CA ASP A 997 -8.47 35.28 -5.93
C ASP A 997 -9.30 34.09 -5.45
N GLN A 998 -9.62 33.16 -6.37
CA GLN A 998 -10.29 31.89 -6.08
C GLN A 998 -9.40 30.99 -5.21
N PHE A 999 -8.10 30.93 -5.51
CA PHE A 999 -7.12 30.21 -4.69
C PHE A 999 -7.01 30.81 -3.28
N LEU A 1000 -6.78 32.12 -3.15
CA LEU A 1000 -6.67 32.84 -1.87
C LEU A 1000 -7.97 32.79 -1.06
N THR A 1001 -9.13 32.84 -1.73
CA THR A 1001 -10.44 32.67 -1.09
C THR A 1001 -10.65 31.23 -0.60
N MET A 1002 -10.16 30.22 -1.34
CA MET A 1002 -10.17 28.84 -0.89
C MET A 1002 -9.19 28.62 0.28
N LYS A 1003 -7.99 29.22 0.23
CA LYS A 1003 -7.00 29.23 1.32
C LYS A 1003 -7.62 29.78 2.60
N ARG A 1004 -8.11 31.03 2.59
CA ARG A 1004 -8.76 31.68 3.75
C ARG A 1004 -9.89 30.81 4.34
N LYS A 1005 -10.81 30.32 3.51
CA LYS A 1005 -11.90 29.41 3.91
C LYS A 1005 -11.41 28.07 4.48
N LEU A 1006 -10.20 27.62 4.14
CA LEU A 1006 -9.62 26.36 4.63
C LEU A 1006 -8.73 26.53 5.86
N LEU A 1007 -8.10 27.69 6.11
CA LEU A 1007 -7.36 27.95 7.36
C LEU A 1007 -8.30 28.23 8.54
N ALA A 1008 -9.38 28.98 8.29
CA ALA A 1008 -10.43 29.28 9.27
C ALA A 1008 -11.20 28.03 9.75
N GLN A 1009 -11.13 26.91 9.03
CA GLN A 1009 -11.72 25.65 9.46
C GLN A 1009 -10.77 24.91 10.41
N PRO A 1010 -11.15 24.68 11.69
CA PRO A 1010 -10.25 24.01 12.62
C PRO A 1010 -9.91 22.57 12.17
N SER A 1011 -8.68 22.19 12.44
CA SER A 1011 -8.10 20.85 12.31
C SER A 1011 -8.83 19.84 13.21
N VAL A 1012 -8.58 18.54 12.96
CA VAL A 1012 -9.06 17.48 13.84
C VAL A 1012 -8.37 17.57 15.21
N LYS A 1013 -7.09 17.96 15.26
CA LYS A 1013 -6.36 18.17 16.53
C LYS A 1013 -6.87 19.39 17.29
N GLU A 1014 -7.15 20.48 16.58
CA GLU A 1014 -7.67 21.72 17.16
C GLU A 1014 -9.04 21.47 17.82
N ARG A 1015 -9.99 20.87 17.08
CA ARG A 1015 -11.27 20.42 17.67
C ARG A 1015 -11.07 19.46 18.84
N GLN A 1016 -10.23 18.44 18.70
CA GLN A 1016 -9.97 17.49 19.79
C GLN A 1016 -9.36 18.14 21.04
N THR A 1017 -8.72 19.30 20.92
CA THR A 1017 -8.10 20.04 22.02
C THR A 1017 -9.10 20.98 22.68
N GLN A 1018 -9.93 21.67 21.89
CA GLN A 1018 -11.12 22.34 22.39
C GLN A 1018 -12.06 21.36 23.13
N ASP A 1019 -12.34 20.20 22.53
CA ASP A 1019 -13.09 19.09 23.13
C ASP A 1019 -12.48 18.60 24.47
N ARG A 1020 -11.24 18.94 24.83
CA ARG A 1020 -10.64 18.66 26.15
C ARG A 1020 -10.73 19.87 27.08
N ILE A 1021 -10.41 21.07 26.59
CA ILE A 1021 -10.55 22.34 27.34
C ILE A 1021 -11.98 22.52 27.83
N ASP A 1022 -12.99 22.38 26.97
CA ASP A 1022 -14.42 22.53 27.31
C ASP A 1022 -14.85 21.60 28.46
N LYS A 1023 -14.28 20.39 28.52
CA LYS A 1023 -14.52 19.43 29.61
C LYS A 1023 -13.82 19.85 30.90
N ALA A 1024 -12.57 20.30 30.82
CA ALA A 1024 -11.84 20.82 31.97
C ALA A 1024 -12.52 22.05 32.57
N THR A 1025 -13.08 22.94 31.73
CA THR A 1025 -13.90 24.07 32.19
C THR A 1025 -15.14 23.56 32.92
N THR A 1026 -15.90 22.66 32.31
CA THR A 1026 -17.09 22.06 32.91
C THR A 1026 -16.79 21.35 34.26
N GLU A 1027 -15.68 20.61 34.34
CA GLU A 1027 -15.24 19.96 35.60
C GLU A 1027 -14.77 20.98 36.65
N LYS A 1028 -14.15 22.10 36.25
CA LYS A 1028 -13.79 23.20 37.17
C LYS A 1028 -15.03 23.93 37.69
N ASP A 1029 -15.97 24.28 36.83
CA ASP A 1029 -17.21 24.95 37.19
C ASP A 1029 -18.03 24.10 38.16
N ILE A 1030 -18.16 22.80 37.89
CA ILE A 1030 -18.85 21.86 38.80
C ILE A 1030 -18.16 21.81 40.16
N ASN A 1031 -16.83 21.76 40.23
CA ASN A 1031 -16.12 21.76 41.51
C ASN A 1031 -16.29 23.09 42.27
N TYR A 1032 -16.30 24.24 41.58
CA TYR A 1032 -16.49 25.54 42.21
C TYR A 1032 -17.90 25.69 42.79
N ASN A 1033 -18.94 25.34 42.03
CA ASN A 1033 -20.32 25.32 42.52
C ASN A 1033 -20.50 24.35 43.71
N ASN A 1034 -19.87 23.18 43.70
CA ASN A 1034 -19.89 22.24 44.84
C ASN A 1034 -19.16 22.77 46.10
N ILE A 1035 -18.32 23.79 45.99
CA ILE A 1035 -17.65 24.44 47.12
C ILE A 1035 -18.52 25.58 47.68
N GLU A 1036 -19.26 26.30 46.82
CA GLU A 1036 -20.23 27.32 47.25
C GLU A 1036 -21.53 26.72 47.80
N GLU A 1037 -22.08 25.67 47.17
CA GLU A 1037 -23.25 24.93 47.69
C GLU A 1037 -22.98 24.26 49.06
N ARG A 1038 -21.71 24.07 49.44
CA ARG A 1038 -21.32 23.63 50.80
C ARG A 1038 -21.37 24.74 51.86
N LYS A 1039 -21.69 25.98 51.47
CA LYS A 1039 -21.93 27.11 52.39
C LYS A 1039 -23.40 27.54 52.48
N THR A 1040 -24.27 27.07 51.59
CA THR A 1040 -25.71 27.44 51.58
C THR A 1040 -26.61 26.24 51.30
N ASN A 1041 -27.44 25.86 52.28
CA ASN A 1041 -28.37 24.74 52.16
C ASN A 1041 -29.51 25.03 51.17
N ILE A 1042 -29.84 24.01 50.36
CA ILE A 1042 -31.12 23.80 49.64
C ILE A 1042 -31.48 24.84 48.56
N THR A 1043 -31.44 24.41 47.29
CA THR A 1043 -32.64 24.28 46.43
C THR A 1043 -32.31 23.46 45.17
N ILE A 1044 -33.15 22.49 44.83
CA ILE A 1044 -32.98 21.66 43.62
C ILE A 1044 -33.41 22.45 42.38
N VAL A 1045 -32.47 22.88 41.54
CA VAL A 1045 -32.76 23.53 40.26
C VAL A 1045 -32.34 22.65 39.08
N SER A 1046 -33.33 22.15 38.35
CA SER A 1046 -33.19 21.24 37.20
C SER A 1046 -32.70 21.96 35.93
N LYS A 1047 -31.45 22.43 35.92
CA LYS A 1047 -30.82 23.09 34.75
C LYS A 1047 -30.81 22.16 33.52
N GLN A 1048 -31.68 22.46 32.56
CA GLN A 1048 -31.82 21.72 31.30
C GLN A 1048 -30.55 21.79 30.47
N SER A 1049 -29.79 20.69 30.40
CA SER A 1049 -28.61 20.60 29.54
C SER A 1049 -29.01 20.68 28.06
N LYS A 1050 -28.43 21.61 27.30
CA LYS A 1050 -28.66 21.75 25.84
C LYS A 1050 -28.39 20.40 25.14
N PRO A 1051 -29.27 19.95 24.22
CA PRO A 1051 -29.21 18.59 23.68
C PRO A 1051 -27.93 18.36 22.85
N ASN A 1052 -26.99 17.63 23.45
CA ASN A 1052 -25.65 17.45 22.88
C ASN A 1052 -25.72 16.63 21.57
N LYS A 1053 -25.13 17.16 20.49
CA LYS A 1053 -25.37 16.76 19.09
C LYS A 1053 -24.72 15.42 18.68
N HIS A 1054 -24.51 14.51 19.63
CA HIS A 1054 -23.88 13.21 19.45
C HIS A 1054 -24.89 12.13 19.03
N THR A 1055 -25.10 12.00 17.72
CA THR A 1055 -26.04 11.02 17.14
C THR A 1055 -25.78 9.60 17.65
N HIS A 1056 -26.83 8.94 18.15
CA HIS A 1056 -26.84 7.54 18.57
C HIS A 1056 -26.31 6.64 17.44
N THR A 1057 -25.10 6.08 17.59
CA THR A 1057 -24.39 5.38 16.50
C THR A 1057 -23.86 4.00 16.93
N ILE A 1058 -24.09 2.99 16.09
CA ILE A 1058 -23.52 1.64 16.23
C ILE A 1058 -22.39 1.47 15.21
N PHE A 1059 -21.22 1.03 15.66
CA PHE A 1059 -20.06 0.81 14.78
C PHE A 1059 -19.75 -0.67 14.65
N LEU A 1060 -20.06 -1.28 13.50
CA LEU A 1060 -19.66 -2.65 13.17
C LEU A 1060 -18.50 -2.62 12.19
N HIS A 1061 -17.53 -3.53 12.33
CA HIS A 1061 -16.36 -3.58 11.47
C HIS A 1061 -16.04 -5.02 11.04
N TYR A 1062 -15.78 -5.20 9.75
CA TYR A 1062 -15.25 -6.44 9.20
C TYR A 1062 -13.89 -6.22 8.52
N THR A 1063 -13.09 -7.28 8.33
CA THR A 1063 -11.83 -7.23 7.58
C THR A 1063 -12.09 -6.82 6.13
N HIS A 1064 -11.41 -5.79 5.63
CA HIS A 1064 -11.54 -5.45 4.21
C HIS A 1064 -10.83 -6.50 3.32
N GLU A 1065 -11.52 -6.95 2.28
CA GLU A 1065 -10.96 -7.58 1.08
C GLU A 1065 -11.84 -7.16 -0.12
N LYS A 1066 -11.28 -7.08 -1.34
CA LYS A 1066 -12.05 -6.67 -2.54
C LYS A 1066 -13.30 -7.52 -2.78
N ARG A 1067 -13.23 -8.84 -2.55
CA ARG A 1067 -14.37 -9.77 -2.68
C ARG A 1067 -15.52 -9.50 -1.69
N LEU A 1068 -15.26 -8.76 -0.60
CA LEU A 1068 -16.23 -8.44 0.46
C LEU A 1068 -16.86 -7.04 0.27
N SER A 1069 -16.95 -6.55 -0.98
CA SER A 1069 -17.54 -5.25 -1.31
C SER A 1069 -19.01 -5.15 -0.92
N ASN A 1070 -19.75 -6.25 -1.14
CA ASN A 1070 -21.21 -6.29 -1.00
C ASN A 1070 -21.64 -6.58 0.44
N LEU A 1071 -20.80 -7.26 1.23
CA LEU A 1071 -21.03 -7.61 2.63
C LEU A 1071 -21.51 -6.41 3.47
N LYS A 1072 -20.99 -5.19 3.24
CA LYS A 1072 -21.50 -3.97 3.88
C LYS A 1072 -23.01 -3.77 3.63
N ARG A 1073 -23.43 -3.80 2.37
CA ARG A 1073 -24.83 -3.58 1.97
C ARG A 1073 -25.73 -4.66 2.58
N ASP A 1074 -25.25 -5.90 2.57
CA ASP A 1074 -26.05 -7.04 2.99
C ASP A 1074 -26.18 -7.09 4.54
N ILE A 1075 -25.16 -6.68 5.30
CA ILE A 1075 -25.28 -6.43 6.76
C ILE A 1075 -26.29 -5.30 7.05
N HIS A 1076 -26.26 -4.20 6.28
CA HIS A 1076 -27.25 -3.13 6.42
C HIS A 1076 -28.68 -3.63 6.13
N LYS A 1077 -28.86 -4.46 5.09
CA LYS A 1077 -30.15 -5.10 4.78
C LYS A 1077 -30.66 -5.97 5.93
N ILE A 1078 -29.81 -6.87 6.46
CA ILE A 1078 -30.16 -7.74 7.61
C ILE A 1078 -30.55 -6.92 8.85
N TYR A 1079 -29.83 -5.82 9.13
CA TYR A 1079 -30.17 -4.94 10.26
C TYR A 1079 -31.51 -4.22 10.04
N SER A 1080 -31.70 -3.58 8.88
CA SER A 1080 -32.93 -2.84 8.58
C SER A 1080 -34.16 -3.73 8.61
N GLU A 1081 -34.09 -4.96 8.10
CA GLU A 1081 -35.20 -5.93 8.11
C GLU A 1081 -35.54 -6.44 9.52
N LEU A 1082 -34.53 -6.81 10.32
CA LEU A 1082 -34.77 -7.41 11.65
C LEU A 1082 -35.11 -6.39 12.74
N PHE A 1083 -34.70 -5.13 12.57
CA PHE A 1083 -34.93 -4.08 13.56
C PHE A 1083 -35.99 -3.05 13.11
N GLN A 1084 -36.68 -3.27 11.99
CA GLN A 1084 -37.79 -2.42 11.53
C GLN A 1084 -38.84 -2.24 12.63
N GLY A 1085 -39.36 -1.01 12.78
CA GLY A 1085 -40.31 -0.65 13.86
C GLY A 1085 -39.69 -0.54 15.26
N THR A 1086 -38.50 -1.09 15.53
CA THR A 1086 -37.88 -1.04 16.87
C THR A 1086 -37.12 0.27 17.13
N PRO A 1087 -36.87 0.65 18.41
CA PRO A 1087 -36.05 1.82 18.74
C PRO A 1087 -34.62 1.77 18.19
N ALA A 1088 -34.10 0.59 17.81
CA ALA A 1088 -32.80 0.43 17.17
C ALA A 1088 -32.68 1.15 15.82
N MET A 1089 -33.80 1.45 15.14
CA MET A 1089 -33.79 2.25 13.90
C MET A 1089 -33.59 3.74 14.15
N LYS A 1090 -33.72 4.22 15.40
CA LYS A 1090 -33.27 5.56 15.83
C LYS A 1090 -31.74 5.62 15.97
N MET A 1091 -31.04 4.48 15.95
CA MET A 1091 -29.57 4.43 15.91
C MET A 1091 -29.03 4.37 14.48
N ARG A 1092 -28.05 5.23 14.19
CA ARG A 1092 -27.26 5.20 12.96
C ARG A 1092 -26.32 3.99 12.97
N LEU A 1093 -26.66 2.93 12.25
CA LEU A 1093 -25.70 1.88 11.96
C LEU A 1093 -24.59 2.39 11.01
N ILE A 1094 -23.33 2.19 11.39
CA ILE A 1094 -22.16 2.39 10.54
C ILE A 1094 -21.42 1.06 10.45
N VAL A 1095 -21.65 0.34 9.33
CA VAL A 1095 -20.78 -0.77 8.94
C VAL A 1095 -19.53 -0.19 8.26
N GLY A 1096 -18.40 -0.29 8.93
CA GLY A 1096 -17.07 0.07 8.43
C GLY A 1096 -16.20 -1.15 8.16
N HIS A 1097 -14.90 -0.90 7.90
CA HIS A 1097 -13.90 -1.95 7.76
C HIS A 1097 -12.82 -1.85 8.85
N ARG A 1098 -11.95 -2.87 8.94
CA ARG A 1098 -10.71 -2.85 9.71
C ARG A 1098 -9.54 -3.40 8.87
N ASN A 1099 -8.40 -2.72 8.96
CA ASN A 1099 -7.15 -3.08 8.30
C ASN A 1099 -6.26 -3.86 9.28
N HIS A 1100 -6.43 -5.18 9.35
CA HIS A 1100 -5.85 -5.95 10.46
C HIS A 1100 -4.37 -6.38 10.33
N ARG A 1101 -3.78 -6.36 9.11
CA ARG A 1101 -2.37 -6.76 8.84
C ARG A 1101 -1.87 -6.11 7.54
N ASN A 1102 -0.76 -5.40 7.61
CA ASN A 1102 0.01 -4.78 6.51
C ASN A 1102 1.21 -5.69 6.12
N ILE A 1103 2.17 -5.21 5.31
CA ILE A 1103 3.40 -5.99 5.02
C ILE A 1103 4.18 -6.24 6.31
N GLY A 1104 4.27 -5.26 7.20
CA GLY A 1104 5.01 -5.41 8.46
C GLY A 1104 4.54 -6.62 9.27
N ASN A 1105 3.21 -6.72 9.48
CA ASN A 1105 2.57 -7.85 10.16
C ASN A 1105 2.62 -9.16 9.34
N GLU A 1106 2.64 -9.11 7.99
CA GLU A 1106 2.74 -10.31 7.14
C GLU A 1106 4.17 -10.81 6.90
N LEU A 1107 5.23 -10.03 7.17
CA LEU A 1107 6.61 -10.52 7.17
C LEU A 1107 7.14 -10.90 8.56
N HIS A 1108 6.48 -10.41 9.63
CA HIS A 1108 7.05 -10.29 10.97
C HIS A 1108 8.33 -9.44 10.90
N LEU A 1109 8.18 -8.12 10.77
CA LEU A 1109 9.28 -7.19 11.06
C LEU A 1109 9.95 -7.64 12.35
N CYS A 1110 11.28 -7.72 12.34
CA CYS A 1110 12.01 -8.43 13.37
C CYS A 1110 12.07 -7.61 14.65
N THR A 1111 10.98 -7.63 15.40
CA THR A 1111 10.90 -7.18 16.79
C THR A 1111 11.95 -7.91 17.61
N SER A 1112 12.72 -7.16 18.39
CA SER A 1112 13.58 -7.62 19.49
C SER A 1112 12.84 -8.54 20.47
N ALA A 1113 11.52 -8.33 20.66
CA ALA A 1113 10.64 -9.17 21.46
C ALA A 1113 10.79 -10.69 21.15
N PRO A 1114 11.24 -11.51 22.13
CA PRO A 1114 11.41 -12.95 21.99
C PRO A 1114 10.17 -13.71 21.49
N PRO A 1115 10.32 -14.93 20.94
CA PRO A 1115 9.19 -15.72 20.45
C PRO A 1115 8.17 -16.13 21.51
N HIS A 1116 8.55 -16.14 22.80
CA HIS A 1116 7.68 -16.54 23.91
C HIS A 1116 6.75 -15.41 24.42
N LEU A 1117 7.07 -14.14 24.18
CA LEU A 1117 6.20 -12.98 24.49
C LEU A 1117 5.22 -12.66 23.33
N LYS A 1118 4.61 -13.71 22.75
CA LYS A 1118 3.73 -13.64 21.55
C LYS A 1118 2.62 -14.71 21.57
N GLY A 1119 2.15 -15.09 22.76
CA GLY A 1119 1.07 -16.08 22.96
C GLY A 1119 -0.27 -15.62 22.40
#